data_AF-A0A3L7SCV2-F1
#
_entry.id   AF-A0A3L7SCV2-F1
#
_cell.length_a   1.000
_cell.length_b   1.000
_cell.length_c   1.000
_cell.angle_alpha   90.00
_cell.angle_beta   90.00
_cell.angle_gamma   90.00
#
_symmetry.space_group_name_H-M   'P 1'
#
loop_
_entity.id
_entity.type
_entity.pdbx_description
1 polymer ?
#
loop_
_entity_poly.entity_id
_entity_poly.type
_entity_poly.pdbx_seq_one_letter_code
_entity_poly.pdbx_strand_id
1 'polypeptide(L)'
;MSIHRIRLASSLWIALTVSFGGCSTETKPGGKPPETSPDGRGVTESSSASEMTVEQVQKIVQLHNRGVGHLENHEWADAEASLSELQTLLSENVDAANNLAVSRTLSLIDRSSPYSQSKDPKAYATAVQKANEAIKLLDALAKTDEQKAVAALISGKQAAYEDSSTNPQISVALEHLRRAITLSGDRPQMWYALALAMEGHRDYSDSPELIKALQKTSELAPENLAVVGKLMEKQALGLNSKNVETKQLAGTISSTLDKVATLLQPLNSAIKLQRRVDLVETIRKALAGPGKDNPTLLLGPAMMAKNLMLPELATQIDQRRIDLNLLEYLIVDLPGRLPLKDDVRVAVFPPADPTVLKEFTPGSGLPEVMGVTQVQLQDMNLDGADDLILVQDGRIRIYSRGLDIAAAWTLLMESPQEAGTFSNFLLADIDRDFDRALSDIKNPMKLRDRDGDQKIVKDGSGKNRWFDTDLDVVAWGEAGVAILKNESSEAGVRSLTVLPQAAAVTAVNDADAADLESDGDLDLIFATSAGMTLWKNIDGKTFEAITDGVTLPTYPIAAVSIGDWNRDMAMDVIGVSADGKAGWLQNLLHTRFRWLDGLPCPTGAEDVLIDDFNSDSRWDLLIAGSSGTSLIAPKNNELLTDSTAVSLATSPGASLHRADLDNDGRSDLMSAGPAGLTLLRGTNDGKAEDLTKLLPGGIKAIRVASSDMDDDGDLDLILVSDDGKLQQLTNNGGNDNEWAEVVVRAVGDDPQFPSNRVNMHAR
;
A
#
# COMPACT_ATOMS: atom_id res chain seq x y z
N MET A 1 -8.38 9.06 -10.21
CA MET A 1 -8.21 7.59 -10.28
C MET A 1 -7.95 7.30 -11.73
N SER A 2 -6.69 7.25 -12.13
CA SER A 2 -6.33 7.07 -13.54
C SER A 2 -6.85 5.74 -14.02
N ILE A 3 -7.59 5.74 -15.13
CA ILE A 3 -8.09 4.51 -15.75
C ILE A 3 -6.88 3.68 -16.14
N HIS A 4 -6.60 2.65 -15.37
CA HIS A 4 -5.79 1.55 -15.84
C HIS A 4 -6.76 0.51 -16.37
N ARG A 5 -6.65 0.17 -17.66
CA ARG A 5 -7.18 -1.11 -18.13
C ARG A 5 -6.29 -2.17 -17.48
N ILE A 6 -6.74 -2.73 -16.36
CA ILE A 6 -6.02 -3.82 -15.71
C ILE A 6 -6.58 -5.09 -16.33
N ARG A 7 -5.76 -5.78 -17.13
CA ARG A 7 -6.08 -7.13 -17.59
C ARG A 7 -5.61 -8.11 -16.52
N LEU A 8 -6.53 -8.91 -16.00
CA LEU A 8 -6.29 -9.89 -14.95
C LEU A 8 -6.47 -11.29 -15.53
N ALA A 9 -5.64 -12.24 -15.10
CA ALA A 9 -5.88 -13.66 -15.31
C ALA A 9 -7.27 -14.05 -14.78
N SER A 10 -8.20 -14.47 -15.64
CA SER A 10 -9.53 -14.84 -15.18
C SER A 10 -9.54 -16.27 -14.67
N SER A 11 -9.27 -16.48 -13.38
CA SER A 11 -9.65 -17.72 -12.70
C SER A 11 -10.77 -17.43 -11.68
N LEU A 12 -11.95 -17.10 -12.22
CA LEU A 12 -13.26 -17.07 -11.57
C LEU A 12 -13.32 -16.80 -10.04
N TRP A 13 -12.80 -15.67 -9.55
CA TRP A 13 -13.19 -15.04 -8.27
C TRP A 13 -12.94 -13.52 -8.35
N ILE A 14 -13.98 -12.73 -8.66
CA ILE A 14 -13.90 -11.27 -8.53
C ILE A 14 -14.09 -10.92 -7.04
N ALA A 15 -12.96 -10.85 -6.34
CA ALA A 15 -12.76 -9.98 -5.20
C ALA A 15 -11.37 -9.38 -5.39
N LEU A 16 -11.26 -8.04 -5.36
CA LEU A 16 -9.98 -7.36 -5.46
C LEU A 16 -9.14 -7.78 -4.23
N THR A 17 -8.18 -8.68 -4.40
CA THR A 17 -7.22 -9.09 -3.37
C THR A 17 -5.91 -9.50 -4.05
N VAL A 18 -4.83 -8.81 -3.67
CA VAL A 18 -3.44 -9.09 -4.06
C VAL A 18 -3.09 -10.52 -3.62
N SER A 19 -2.49 -11.32 -4.52
CA SER A 19 -2.43 -12.80 -4.41
C SER A 19 -1.07 -13.35 -3.96
N PHE A 20 -1.13 -14.54 -3.34
CA PHE A 20 -0.17 -15.22 -2.47
C PHE A 20 0.45 -16.52 -3.06
N GLY A 21 1.58 -16.99 -2.49
CA GLY A 21 2.11 -18.37 -2.53
C GLY A 21 3.65 -18.54 -2.45
N GLY A 22 4.21 -19.09 -1.35
CA GLY A 22 5.65 -19.42 -1.22
C GLY A 22 5.99 -20.89 -0.88
N CYS A 23 7.27 -21.32 -1.01
CA CYS A 23 7.83 -22.50 -0.32
C CYS A 23 9.39 -22.63 -0.31
N SER A 24 9.87 -23.59 0.49
CA SER A 24 11.13 -23.64 1.29
C SER A 24 12.37 -24.35 0.71
N THR A 25 13.51 -24.11 1.38
CA THR A 25 14.89 -24.53 1.09
C THR A 25 15.34 -25.86 1.74
N GLU A 26 16.23 -26.63 1.08
CA GLU A 26 17.17 -27.56 1.73
C GLU A 26 18.60 -27.39 1.17
N THR A 27 19.61 -27.36 2.05
CA THR A 27 21.01 -27.64 1.67
C THR A 27 21.70 -28.54 2.69
N LYS A 28 22.46 -29.53 2.19
CA LYS A 28 23.43 -30.38 2.92
C LYS A 28 24.86 -29.87 2.69
N PRO A 29 25.81 -30.21 3.58
CA PRO A 29 26.98 -30.97 3.10
C PRO A 29 27.50 -32.03 4.09
N GLY A 30 28.27 -33.00 3.57
CA GLY A 30 28.76 -34.18 4.30
C GLY A 30 30.19 -34.12 4.87
N GLY A 31 30.51 -35.10 5.72
CA GLY A 31 31.85 -35.42 6.24
C GLY A 31 31.81 -36.59 7.26
N LYS A 32 32.72 -37.57 7.14
CA LYS A 32 32.75 -38.91 7.79
C LYS A 32 33.29 -38.96 9.25
N PRO A 33 33.13 -40.09 10.00
CA PRO A 33 33.15 -40.18 11.49
C PRO A 33 34.48 -40.66 12.11
N PRO A 34 34.60 -40.71 13.47
CA PRO A 34 34.59 -42.03 14.13
C PRO A 34 33.92 -42.13 15.54
N GLU A 35 33.26 -43.28 15.74
CA GLU A 35 33.04 -44.18 16.89
C GLU A 35 33.01 -43.78 18.40
N THR A 36 31.97 -44.36 19.07
CA THR A 36 31.78 -44.78 20.50
C THR A 36 31.46 -43.65 21.51
N SER A 37 30.44 -43.67 22.37
CA SER A 37 29.62 -44.68 23.08
C SER A 37 28.33 -44.00 23.64
N PRO A 38 27.36 -44.74 24.21
CA PRO A 38 25.94 -44.36 24.25
C PRO A 38 25.55 -43.60 25.52
N ASP A 39 24.60 -42.67 25.40
CA ASP A 39 23.58 -42.49 26.42
C ASP A 39 22.33 -41.84 25.82
N GLY A 40 21.23 -42.56 25.95
CA GLY A 40 19.95 -42.20 25.38
C GLY A 40 19.22 -41.14 26.19
N ARG A 41 18.68 -40.16 25.48
CA ARG A 41 17.34 -39.58 25.72
C ARG A 41 16.78 -39.24 24.35
N GLY A 42 15.90 -40.11 23.86
CA GLY A 42 15.15 -39.85 22.64
C GLY A 42 14.27 -38.62 22.83
N VAL A 43 14.55 -37.58 22.05
CA VAL A 43 13.56 -36.58 21.67
C VAL A 43 13.08 -37.03 20.30
N THR A 44 11.89 -37.60 20.27
CA THR A 44 11.16 -37.86 19.02
C THR A 44 10.67 -36.52 18.48
N GLU A 45 11.44 -35.90 17.59
CA GLU A 45 10.87 -34.99 16.60
C GLU A 45 10.13 -35.85 15.57
N SER A 46 8.80 -35.90 15.71
CA SER A 46 7.91 -36.38 14.65
C SER A 46 7.00 -35.22 14.24
N SER A 47 7.45 -34.36 13.34
CA SER A 47 6.51 -33.58 12.52
C SER A 47 6.03 -34.49 11.39
N SER A 48 5.07 -35.36 11.68
CA SER A 48 4.39 -36.09 10.61
C SER A 48 3.59 -35.09 9.79
N ALA A 49 3.98 -34.87 8.54
CA ALA A 49 3.15 -34.16 7.56
C ALA A 49 1.74 -34.77 7.56
N SER A 50 0.73 -33.91 7.49
CA SER A 50 -0.68 -34.30 7.61
C SER A 50 -1.09 -35.27 6.49
N GLU A 51 -1.96 -36.25 6.76
CA GLU A 51 -2.52 -37.20 5.77
C GLU A 51 -3.61 -36.56 4.89
N MET A 52 -3.58 -35.25 4.68
CA MET A 52 -4.61 -34.55 3.91
C MET A 52 -4.53 -34.91 2.43
N THR A 53 -5.68 -35.23 1.81
CA THR A 53 -5.75 -35.45 0.36
C THR A 53 -5.77 -34.14 -0.41
N VAL A 54 -5.48 -34.18 -1.71
CA VAL A 54 -5.55 -33.03 -2.62
C VAL A 54 -6.92 -32.35 -2.54
N GLU A 55 -8.01 -33.12 -2.58
CA GLU A 55 -9.36 -32.58 -2.52
C GLU A 55 -9.67 -31.89 -1.18
N GLN A 56 -9.15 -32.43 -0.07
CA GLN A 56 -9.30 -31.82 1.25
C GLN A 56 -8.58 -30.47 1.31
N VAL A 57 -7.34 -30.39 0.80
CA VAL A 57 -6.58 -29.14 0.77
C VAL A 57 -7.26 -28.12 -0.12
N GLN A 58 -7.71 -28.50 -1.33
CA GLN A 58 -8.45 -27.60 -2.23
C GLN A 58 -9.71 -27.03 -1.57
N LYS A 59 -10.47 -27.87 -0.87
CA LYS A 59 -11.65 -27.43 -0.11
C LYS A 59 -11.29 -26.46 1.02
N ILE A 60 -10.18 -26.71 1.72
CA ILE A 60 -9.67 -25.82 2.77
C ILE A 60 -9.27 -24.46 2.22
N VAL A 61 -8.49 -24.44 1.13
CA VAL A 61 -8.09 -23.19 0.44
C VAL A 61 -9.32 -22.41 0.00
N GLN A 62 -10.30 -23.10 -0.60
CA GLN A 62 -11.56 -22.49 -1.03
C GLN A 62 -12.34 -21.87 0.15
N LEU A 63 -12.53 -22.61 1.24
CA LEU A 63 -13.25 -22.11 2.42
C LEU A 63 -12.53 -20.94 3.08
N HIS A 64 -11.21 -21.02 3.14
CA HIS A 64 -10.36 -19.95 3.66
C HIS A 64 -10.53 -18.66 2.86
N ASN A 65 -10.27 -18.69 1.56
CA ASN A 65 -10.30 -17.50 0.71
C ASN A 65 -11.70 -16.89 0.65
N ARG A 66 -12.74 -17.71 0.53
CA ARG A 66 -14.13 -17.24 0.57
C ARG A 66 -14.49 -16.67 1.94
N GLY A 67 -14.08 -17.34 3.02
CA GLY A 67 -14.38 -16.91 4.38
C GLY A 67 -13.77 -15.55 4.72
N VAL A 68 -12.52 -15.33 4.32
CA VAL A 68 -11.84 -14.02 4.44
C VAL A 68 -12.54 -12.98 3.56
N GLY A 69 -12.75 -13.26 2.27
CA GLY A 69 -13.39 -12.32 1.35
C GLY A 69 -14.81 -11.93 1.78
N HIS A 70 -15.64 -12.87 2.23
CA HIS A 70 -16.96 -12.59 2.78
C HIS A 70 -16.87 -11.70 4.03
N LEU A 71 -15.89 -11.94 4.90
CA LEU A 71 -15.72 -11.17 6.14
C LEU A 71 -15.32 -9.71 5.86
N GLU A 72 -14.39 -9.49 4.93
CA GLU A 72 -13.95 -8.15 4.50
C GLU A 72 -15.09 -7.34 3.88
N ASN A 73 -16.03 -8.01 3.20
CA ASN A 73 -17.23 -7.40 2.62
C ASN A 73 -18.42 -7.29 3.58
N HIS A 74 -18.22 -7.56 4.88
CA HIS A 74 -19.28 -7.59 5.90
C HIS A 74 -20.43 -8.57 5.60
N GLU A 75 -20.16 -9.63 4.83
CA GLU A 75 -21.10 -10.71 4.52
C GLU A 75 -21.08 -11.75 5.65
N TRP A 76 -21.50 -11.30 6.85
CA TRP A 76 -21.30 -11.99 8.14
C TRP A 76 -21.74 -13.46 8.16
N ALA A 77 -22.87 -13.78 7.51
CA ALA A 77 -23.43 -15.12 7.54
C ALA A 77 -22.61 -16.12 6.69
N ASP A 78 -22.16 -15.67 5.51
CA ASP A 78 -21.37 -16.49 4.58
C ASP A 78 -19.93 -16.66 5.09
N ALA A 79 -19.38 -15.64 5.75
CA ALA A 79 -18.12 -15.71 6.47
C ALA A 79 -18.18 -16.74 7.63
N GLU A 80 -19.20 -16.64 8.50
CA GLU A 80 -19.41 -17.59 9.61
C GLU A 80 -19.56 -19.03 9.10
N ALA A 81 -20.29 -19.24 8.01
CA ALA A 81 -20.48 -20.57 7.42
C ALA A 81 -19.14 -21.15 6.92
N SER A 82 -18.40 -20.37 6.14
CA SER A 82 -17.14 -20.82 5.52
C SER A 82 -16.06 -21.09 6.58
N LEU A 83 -15.87 -20.16 7.52
CA LEU A 83 -14.82 -20.27 8.54
C LEU A 83 -15.16 -21.31 9.63
N SER A 84 -16.43 -21.55 9.93
CA SER A 84 -16.83 -22.65 10.82
C SER A 84 -16.59 -24.02 10.19
N GLU A 85 -16.88 -24.18 8.90
CA GLU A 85 -16.58 -25.42 8.17
C GLU A 85 -15.05 -25.63 8.09
N LEU A 86 -14.29 -24.57 7.80
CA LEU A 86 -12.83 -24.59 7.81
C LEU A 86 -12.28 -25.07 9.16
N GLN A 87 -12.75 -24.50 10.27
CA GLN A 87 -12.34 -24.92 11.61
C GLN A 87 -12.70 -26.37 11.91
N THR A 88 -13.80 -26.88 11.36
CA THR A 88 -14.19 -28.29 11.52
C THR A 88 -13.22 -29.22 10.81
N LEU A 89 -12.76 -28.84 9.60
CA LEU A 89 -11.76 -29.60 8.85
C LEU A 89 -10.35 -29.51 9.49
N LEU A 90 -10.06 -28.39 10.16
CA LEU A 90 -8.77 -28.09 10.77
C LEU A 90 -8.90 -27.89 12.30
N SER A 91 -9.47 -28.88 13.00
CA SER A 91 -9.88 -28.73 14.41
C SER A 91 -8.77 -28.33 15.38
N GLU A 92 -7.52 -28.70 15.09
CA GLU A 92 -6.34 -28.41 15.92
C GLU A 92 -5.44 -27.31 15.32
N ASN A 93 -5.89 -26.63 14.27
CA ASN A 93 -5.10 -25.58 13.62
C ASN A 93 -5.39 -24.21 14.26
N VAL A 94 -4.32 -23.54 14.70
CA VAL A 94 -4.40 -22.24 15.37
C VAL A 94 -4.80 -21.11 14.44
N ASP A 95 -4.40 -21.15 13.16
CA ASP A 95 -4.69 -20.08 12.19
C ASP A 95 -6.18 -20.10 11.78
N ALA A 96 -6.75 -21.29 11.57
CA ALA A 96 -8.20 -21.45 11.37
C ALA A 96 -8.99 -20.96 12.60
N ALA A 97 -8.50 -21.28 13.81
CA ALA A 97 -9.16 -20.87 15.05
C ALA A 97 -9.08 -19.36 15.25
N ASN A 98 -7.97 -18.76 14.84
CA ASN A 98 -7.76 -17.32 14.83
C ASN A 98 -8.77 -16.62 13.93
N ASN A 99 -8.88 -17.04 12.66
CA ASN A 99 -9.80 -16.42 11.72
C ASN A 99 -11.26 -16.55 12.16
N LEU A 100 -11.64 -17.70 12.72
CA LEU A 100 -12.99 -17.89 13.26
C LEU A 100 -13.26 -17.00 14.48
N ALA A 101 -12.29 -16.86 15.40
CA ALA A 101 -12.41 -15.99 16.56
C ALA A 101 -12.53 -14.51 16.14
N VAL A 102 -11.67 -14.06 15.21
CA VAL A 102 -11.73 -12.71 14.62
C VAL A 102 -13.09 -12.47 13.97
N SER A 103 -13.55 -13.39 13.10
CA SER A 103 -14.83 -13.29 12.39
C SER A 103 -16.01 -13.11 13.36
N ARG A 104 -16.10 -13.99 14.36
CA ARG A 104 -17.22 -13.98 15.32
C ARG A 104 -17.20 -12.76 16.22
N THR A 105 -16.03 -12.36 16.72
CA THR A 105 -15.94 -11.16 17.57
C THR A 105 -16.19 -9.89 16.76
N LEU A 106 -15.64 -9.78 15.54
CA LEU A 106 -15.87 -8.63 14.67
C LEU A 106 -17.36 -8.47 14.34
N SER A 107 -18.06 -9.58 14.04
CA SER A 107 -19.50 -9.56 13.79
C SER A 107 -20.35 -9.06 14.97
N LEU A 108 -19.81 -9.04 16.20
CA LEU A 108 -20.47 -8.51 17.39
C LEU A 108 -20.19 -7.03 17.64
N ILE A 109 -18.93 -6.61 17.44
CA ILE A 109 -18.45 -5.28 17.85
C ILE A 109 -18.50 -4.25 16.72
N ASP A 110 -18.57 -4.70 15.46
CA ASP A 110 -18.64 -3.80 14.32
C ASP A 110 -19.95 -2.99 14.31
N ARG A 111 -19.89 -1.77 13.76
CA ARG A 111 -21.06 -0.87 13.71
C ARG A 111 -22.18 -1.42 12.82
N SER A 112 -21.85 -2.20 11.81
CA SER A 112 -22.78 -2.88 10.90
C SER A 112 -23.19 -4.27 11.39
N SER A 113 -22.87 -4.61 12.65
CA SER A 113 -23.24 -5.88 13.27
C SER A 113 -24.73 -6.21 13.03
N PRO A 114 -25.05 -7.45 12.61
CA PRO A 114 -26.43 -7.90 12.51
C PRO A 114 -27.03 -8.22 13.89
N TYR A 115 -26.22 -8.24 14.95
CA TYR A 115 -26.63 -8.64 16.29
C TYR A 115 -26.93 -7.43 17.16
N SER A 116 -28.02 -7.51 17.93
CA SER A 116 -28.42 -6.44 18.84
C SER A 116 -29.11 -7.02 20.07
N GLN A 117 -28.53 -6.76 21.24
CA GLN A 117 -29.09 -7.21 22.52
C GLN A 117 -30.52 -6.69 22.75
N SER A 118 -30.86 -5.50 22.26
CA SER A 118 -32.21 -4.93 22.39
C SER A 118 -33.21 -5.46 21.37
N LYS A 119 -32.77 -5.79 20.14
CA LYS A 119 -33.68 -6.22 19.06
C LYS A 119 -33.91 -7.72 19.04
N ASP A 120 -32.84 -8.51 19.21
CA ASP A 120 -32.90 -9.97 19.29
C ASP A 120 -31.90 -10.48 20.35
N PRO A 121 -32.33 -10.50 21.64
CA PRO A 121 -31.47 -10.94 22.73
C PRO A 121 -30.97 -12.38 22.59
N LYS A 122 -31.74 -13.25 21.92
CA LYS A 122 -31.40 -14.67 21.80
C LYS A 122 -30.33 -14.87 20.72
N ALA A 123 -30.48 -14.23 19.57
CA ALA A 123 -29.46 -14.26 18.52
C ALA A 123 -28.16 -13.62 19.03
N TYR A 124 -28.25 -12.48 19.71
CA TYR A 124 -27.09 -11.83 20.35
C TYR A 124 -26.38 -12.76 21.35
N ALA A 125 -27.11 -13.36 22.29
CA ALA A 125 -26.52 -14.28 23.27
C ALA A 125 -25.88 -15.52 22.60
N THR A 126 -26.47 -16.01 21.51
CA THR A 126 -25.92 -17.13 20.75
C THR A 126 -24.62 -16.74 20.05
N ALA A 127 -24.56 -15.54 19.45
CA ALA A 127 -23.36 -15.03 18.80
C ALA A 127 -22.23 -14.80 19.80
N VAL A 128 -22.53 -14.21 20.97
CA VAL A 128 -21.59 -14.08 22.09
C VAL A 128 -21.05 -15.43 22.54
N GLN A 129 -21.92 -16.43 22.72
CA GLN A 129 -21.48 -17.77 23.10
C GLN A 129 -20.51 -18.36 22.07
N LYS A 130 -20.85 -18.27 20.78
CA LYS A 130 -20.00 -18.77 19.69
C LYS A 130 -18.65 -18.06 19.62
N ALA A 131 -18.62 -16.75 19.86
CA ALA A 131 -17.38 -15.98 19.90
C ALA A 131 -16.50 -16.42 21.08
N ASN A 132 -17.07 -16.54 22.28
CA ASN A 132 -16.37 -17.04 23.46
C ASN A 132 -15.79 -18.44 23.27
N GLU A 133 -16.53 -19.34 22.62
CA GLU A 133 -16.06 -20.69 22.28
C GLU A 133 -14.87 -20.66 21.29
N ALA A 134 -14.93 -19.81 20.26
CA ALA A 134 -13.86 -19.67 19.28
C ALA A 134 -12.59 -19.06 19.89
N ILE A 135 -12.73 -18.00 20.71
CA ILE A 135 -11.61 -17.37 21.42
C ILE A 135 -10.94 -18.38 22.37
N LYS A 136 -11.74 -19.15 23.10
CA LYS A 136 -11.21 -20.17 24.02
C LYS A 136 -10.44 -21.26 23.26
N LEU A 137 -10.91 -21.65 22.08
CA LEU A 137 -10.20 -22.59 21.21
C LEU A 137 -8.88 -22.00 20.73
N LEU A 138 -8.89 -20.74 20.27
CA LEU A 138 -7.67 -20.03 19.87
C LEU A 138 -6.64 -19.97 21.02
N ASP A 139 -7.04 -19.55 22.23
CA ASP A 139 -6.12 -19.47 23.38
C ASP A 139 -5.55 -20.84 23.77
N ALA A 140 -6.35 -21.91 23.59
CA ALA A 140 -5.90 -23.29 23.86
C ALA A 140 -4.91 -23.82 22.80
N LEU A 141 -5.08 -23.44 21.54
CA LEU A 141 -4.22 -23.87 20.43
C LEU A 141 -2.97 -22.99 20.25
N ALA A 142 -2.99 -21.76 20.78
CA ALA A 142 -1.91 -20.80 20.68
C ALA A 142 -0.60 -21.30 21.31
N LYS A 143 0.47 -21.33 20.53
CA LYS A 143 1.78 -21.85 20.95
C LYS A 143 2.76 -20.73 21.27
N THR A 144 2.77 -19.67 20.45
CA THR A 144 3.67 -18.52 20.59
C THR A 144 3.05 -17.44 21.48
N ASP A 145 3.89 -16.56 22.03
CA ASP A 145 3.42 -15.42 22.81
C ASP A 145 2.63 -14.44 21.95
N GLU A 146 2.98 -14.29 20.67
CA GLU A 146 2.22 -13.48 19.71
C GLU A 146 0.80 -14.01 19.50
N GLN A 147 0.64 -15.32 19.25
CA GLN A 147 -0.70 -15.93 19.11
C GLN A 147 -1.54 -15.77 20.39
N LYS A 148 -0.92 -15.94 21.56
CA LYS A 148 -1.60 -15.74 22.86
C LYS A 148 -1.93 -14.27 23.11
N ALA A 149 -1.10 -13.34 22.63
CA ALA A 149 -1.35 -11.91 22.74
C ALA A 149 -2.59 -11.51 21.92
N VAL A 150 -2.72 -12.04 20.70
CA VAL A 150 -3.91 -11.85 19.85
C VAL A 150 -5.16 -12.41 20.52
N ALA A 151 -5.11 -13.65 21.02
CA ALA A 151 -6.23 -14.24 21.76
C ALA A 151 -6.66 -13.38 22.96
N ALA A 152 -5.68 -12.89 23.74
CA ALA A 152 -5.93 -12.01 24.88
C ALA A 152 -6.49 -10.64 24.46
N LEU A 153 -6.02 -10.06 23.35
CA LEU A 153 -6.56 -8.82 22.81
C LEU A 153 -8.04 -8.97 22.42
N ILE A 154 -8.38 -10.03 21.67
CA ILE A 154 -9.75 -10.30 21.22
C ILE A 154 -10.67 -10.51 22.45
N SER A 155 -10.25 -11.33 23.42
CA SER A 155 -10.96 -11.49 24.70
C SER A 155 -11.20 -10.15 25.40
N GLY A 156 -10.17 -9.31 25.47
CA GLY A 156 -10.23 -8.01 26.13
C GLY A 156 -11.18 -7.04 25.44
N LYS A 157 -11.10 -6.92 24.11
CA LYS A 157 -12.00 -6.07 23.31
C LYS A 157 -13.46 -6.54 23.42
N GLN A 158 -13.71 -7.84 23.34
CA GLN A 158 -15.08 -8.37 23.48
C GLN A 158 -15.64 -8.14 24.88
N ALA A 159 -14.88 -8.45 25.94
CA ALA A 159 -15.32 -8.22 27.31
C ALA A 159 -15.59 -6.74 27.61
N ALA A 160 -14.78 -5.81 27.04
CA ALA A 160 -15.03 -4.38 27.16
C ALA A 160 -16.34 -3.96 26.46
N TYR A 161 -16.65 -4.57 25.32
CA TYR A 161 -17.90 -4.31 24.58
C TYR A 161 -19.14 -4.87 25.30
N GLU A 162 -19.02 -6.05 25.91
CA GLU A 162 -20.11 -6.70 26.64
C GLU A 162 -20.38 -6.10 28.04
N ASP A 163 -19.48 -5.25 28.53
CA ASP A 163 -19.60 -4.62 29.85
C ASP A 163 -20.87 -3.78 29.95
N SER A 164 -21.66 -4.08 30.98
CA SER A 164 -22.87 -3.33 31.30
C SER A 164 -23.18 -3.41 32.78
N SER A 165 -24.09 -2.58 33.25
CA SER A 165 -24.56 -2.62 34.65
C SER A 165 -25.17 -3.98 35.05
N THR A 166 -25.67 -4.76 34.09
CA THR A 166 -26.25 -6.08 34.29
C THR A 166 -25.28 -7.24 34.01
N ASN A 167 -24.16 -6.95 33.34
CA ASN A 167 -23.10 -7.91 33.05
C ASN A 167 -21.73 -7.20 33.20
N PRO A 168 -21.25 -6.98 34.44
CA PRO A 168 -19.97 -6.30 34.65
C PRO A 168 -18.81 -7.18 34.16
N GLN A 169 -18.11 -6.71 33.14
CA GLN A 169 -17.02 -7.41 32.46
C GLN A 169 -15.74 -6.57 32.39
N ILE A 170 -15.77 -5.28 32.76
CA ILE A 170 -14.62 -4.39 32.63
C ILE A 170 -13.36 -4.91 33.33
N SER A 171 -13.48 -5.53 34.52
CA SER A 171 -12.32 -6.09 35.21
C SER A 171 -11.67 -7.23 34.43
N VAL A 172 -12.49 -8.08 33.79
CA VAL A 172 -12.05 -9.19 32.94
C VAL A 172 -11.39 -8.62 31.67
N ALA A 173 -12.00 -7.60 31.06
CA ALA A 173 -11.45 -6.92 29.90
C ALA A 173 -10.05 -6.36 30.17
N LEU A 174 -9.88 -5.62 31.27
CA LEU A 174 -8.60 -5.03 31.64
C LEU A 174 -7.55 -6.09 32.01
N GLU A 175 -7.93 -7.23 32.58
CA GLU A 175 -7.01 -8.35 32.83
C GLU A 175 -6.46 -8.92 31.52
N HIS A 176 -7.35 -9.21 30.56
CA HIS A 176 -6.97 -9.72 29.25
C HIS A 176 -6.10 -8.74 28.45
N LEU A 177 -6.43 -7.44 28.47
CA LEU A 177 -5.64 -6.42 27.78
C LEU A 177 -4.24 -6.25 28.39
N ARG A 178 -4.11 -6.35 29.72
CA ARG A 178 -2.78 -6.38 30.37
C ARG A 178 -1.98 -7.64 30.02
N ARG A 179 -2.65 -8.80 29.92
CA ARG A 179 -2.04 -10.04 29.43
C ARG A 179 -1.55 -9.88 27.98
N ALA A 180 -2.32 -9.25 27.11
CA ALA A 180 -1.93 -8.98 25.72
C ALA A 180 -0.69 -8.07 25.64
N ILE A 181 -0.62 -7.01 26.44
CA ILE A 181 0.56 -6.13 26.53
C ILE A 181 1.81 -6.93 26.95
N THR A 182 1.68 -7.75 28.00
CA THR A 182 2.80 -8.54 28.52
C THR A 182 3.35 -9.52 27.48
N LEU A 183 2.47 -10.17 26.73
CA LEU A 183 2.83 -11.19 25.73
C LEU A 183 3.36 -10.58 24.42
N SER A 184 2.92 -9.39 24.05
CA SER A 184 3.29 -8.73 22.79
C SER A 184 4.60 -7.93 22.86
N GLY A 185 5.17 -7.73 24.06
CA GLY A 185 6.41 -6.99 24.25
C GLY A 185 6.25 -5.47 24.13
N ASP A 186 5.26 -4.88 24.81
CA ASP A 186 5.02 -3.42 24.85
C ASP A 186 4.63 -2.79 23.49
N ARG A 187 3.79 -3.45 22.67
CA ARG A 187 3.26 -2.82 21.44
C ARG A 187 2.32 -1.63 21.76
N PRO A 188 2.45 -0.48 21.07
CA PRO A 188 1.64 0.71 21.38
C PRO A 188 0.14 0.50 21.20
N GLN A 189 -0.29 -0.30 20.21
CA GLN A 189 -1.69 -0.61 19.93
C GLN A 189 -2.35 -1.35 21.10
N MET A 190 -1.61 -2.22 21.79
CA MET A 190 -2.09 -2.98 22.94
C MET A 190 -2.31 -2.08 24.16
N TRP A 191 -1.38 -1.15 24.39
CA TRP A 191 -1.53 -0.11 25.40
C TRP A 191 -2.71 0.83 25.10
N TYR A 192 -2.91 1.17 23.83
CA TYR A 192 -4.03 2.02 23.42
C TYR A 192 -5.39 1.32 23.61
N ALA A 193 -5.49 0.03 23.27
CA ALA A 193 -6.70 -0.76 23.53
C ALA A 193 -7.07 -0.80 25.03
N LEU A 194 -6.06 -0.95 25.91
CA LEU A 194 -6.24 -0.86 27.36
C LEU A 194 -6.76 0.53 27.79
N ALA A 195 -6.22 1.61 27.20
CA ALA A 195 -6.66 2.97 27.48
C ALA A 195 -8.12 3.21 27.03
N LEU A 196 -8.52 2.74 25.85
CA LEU A 196 -9.88 2.86 25.35
C LEU A 196 -10.90 2.13 26.23
N ALA A 197 -10.59 0.91 26.69
CA ALA A 197 -11.45 0.17 27.60
C ALA A 197 -11.68 0.93 28.92
N MET A 198 -10.63 1.50 29.51
CA MET A 198 -10.74 2.32 30.72
C MET A 198 -11.52 3.60 30.50
N GLU A 199 -11.28 4.29 29.38
CA GLU A 199 -11.97 5.54 29.06
C GLU A 199 -13.47 5.35 28.90
N GLY A 200 -13.89 4.28 28.22
CA GLY A 200 -15.30 3.97 28.00
C GLY A 200 -16.06 3.64 29.28
N HIS A 201 -15.36 3.36 30.38
CA HIS A 201 -15.97 2.94 31.64
C HIS A 201 -15.93 4.04 32.71
N ARG A 202 -17.10 4.31 33.31
CA ARG A 202 -17.27 5.40 34.29
C ARG A 202 -16.29 5.35 35.47
N ASP A 203 -15.95 4.14 35.96
CA ASP A 203 -15.10 3.97 37.14
C ASP A 203 -13.60 4.16 36.83
N TYR A 204 -13.20 4.06 35.56
CA TYR A 204 -11.81 4.14 35.13
C TYR A 204 -11.50 5.40 34.31
N SER A 205 -12.51 6.12 33.83
CA SER A 205 -12.37 7.34 33.02
C SER A 205 -11.58 8.50 33.67
N ASP A 206 -11.45 8.51 35.01
CA ASP A 206 -10.65 9.46 35.81
C ASP A 206 -9.50 8.76 36.58
N SER A 207 -9.13 7.54 36.17
CA SER A 207 -8.12 6.74 36.86
C SER A 207 -6.68 7.19 36.53
N PRO A 208 -5.72 7.04 37.48
CA PRO A 208 -4.31 7.27 37.21
C PRO A 208 -3.76 6.31 36.15
N GLU A 209 -4.27 5.08 36.10
CA GLU A 209 -3.85 4.05 35.16
C GLU A 209 -4.14 4.45 33.70
N LEU A 210 -5.28 5.13 33.44
CA LEU A 210 -5.60 5.65 32.11
C LEU A 210 -4.54 6.63 31.60
N ILE A 211 -4.13 7.59 32.43
CA ILE A 211 -3.08 8.55 32.02
C ILE A 211 -1.75 7.83 31.81
N LYS A 212 -1.39 6.87 32.67
CA LYS A 212 -0.15 6.08 32.52
C LYS A 212 -0.14 5.25 31.24
N ALA A 213 -1.26 4.61 30.91
CA ALA A 213 -1.40 3.84 29.68
C ALA A 213 -1.21 4.74 28.45
N LEU A 214 -1.85 5.91 28.42
CA LEU A 214 -1.70 6.88 27.32
C LEU A 214 -0.29 7.50 27.26
N GLN A 215 0.37 7.72 28.40
CA GLN A 215 1.78 8.14 28.45
C GLN A 215 2.68 7.09 27.82
N LYS A 216 2.51 5.81 28.22
CA LYS A 216 3.27 4.70 27.67
C LYS A 216 2.99 4.51 26.16
N THR A 217 1.74 4.64 25.73
CA THR A 217 1.42 4.65 24.29
C THR A 217 2.13 5.81 23.58
N SER A 218 2.16 7.01 24.16
CA SER A 218 2.85 8.17 23.57
C SER A 218 4.38 8.08 23.59
N GLU A 219 4.96 7.30 24.50
CA GLU A 219 6.38 6.97 24.51
C GLU A 219 6.74 6.01 23.37
N LEU A 220 5.87 5.03 23.12
CA LEU A 220 6.06 4.00 22.11
C LEU A 220 5.67 4.48 20.69
N ALA A 221 4.72 5.40 20.59
CA ALA A 221 4.28 6.03 19.34
C ALA A 221 4.33 7.56 19.47
N PRO A 222 5.54 8.15 19.56
CA PRO A 222 5.68 9.57 19.86
C PRO A 222 5.21 10.51 18.76
N GLU A 223 5.11 10.01 17.53
CA GLU A 223 4.72 10.80 16.36
C GLU A 223 3.19 10.86 16.15
N ASN A 224 2.44 10.03 16.88
CA ASN A 224 1.01 9.80 16.65
C ASN A 224 0.14 10.90 17.29
N LEU A 225 -0.47 11.74 16.46
CA LEU A 225 -1.31 12.87 16.85
C LEU A 225 -2.55 12.44 17.63
N ALA A 226 -3.16 11.31 17.29
CA ALA A 226 -4.35 10.80 17.99
C ALA A 226 -4.01 10.43 19.44
N VAL A 227 -2.92 9.71 19.65
CA VAL A 227 -2.44 9.32 21.00
C VAL A 227 -2.09 10.55 21.83
N VAL A 228 -1.29 11.48 21.29
CA VAL A 228 -0.88 12.68 22.02
C VAL A 228 -2.09 13.59 22.30
N GLY A 229 -3.00 13.73 21.34
CA GLY A 229 -4.25 14.46 21.51
C GLY A 229 -5.14 13.87 22.60
N LYS A 230 -5.23 12.53 22.65
CA LYS A 230 -5.96 11.79 23.69
C LYS A 230 -5.34 11.96 25.07
N LEU A 231 -4.02 11.83 25.17
CA LEU A 231 -3.28 12.07 26.40
C LEU A 231 -3.50 13.50 26.90
N MET A 232 -3.39 14.48 26.01
CA MET A 232 -3.62 15.89 26.30
C MET A 232 -5.05 16.12 26.83
N GLU A 233 -6.07 15.52 26.20
CA GLU A 233 -7.46 15.61 26.67
C GLU A 233 -7.60 15.05 28.09
N LYS A 234 -7.07 13.86 28.36
CA LYS A 234 -7.19 13.23 29.70
C LYS A 234 -6.39 13.97 30.76
N GLN A 235 -5.22 14.51 30.43
CA GLN A 235 -4.50 15.40 31.33
C GLN A 235 -5.28 16.69 31.60
N ALA A 236 -5.85 17.33 30.58
CA ALA A 236 -6.63 18.56 30.73
C ALA A 236 -7.82 18.36 31.69
N LEU A 237 -8.57 17.27 31.52
CA LEU A 237 -9.67 16.91 32.41
C LEU A 237 -9.17 16.53 33.83
N GLY A 238 -8.07 15.79 33.89
CA GLY A 238 -7.45 15.33 35.13
C GLY A 238 -6.92 16.44 36.05
N LEU A 239 -6.67 17.65 35.53
CA LEU A 239 -6.27 18.82 36.34
C LEU A 239 -7.30 19.17 37.42
N ASN A 240 -8.57 18.82 37.19
CA ASN A 240 -9.67 19.01 38.13
C ASN A 240 -10.12 17.70 38.81
N SER A 241 -9.36 16.62 38.65
CA SER A 241 -9.66 15.32 39.26
C SER A 241 -9.70 15.40 40.78
N LYS A 242 -10.58 14.58 41.37
CA LYS A 242 -10.60 14.34 42.83
C LYS A 242 -9.54 13.33 43.25
N ASN A 243 -9.04 12.52 42.31
CA ASN A 243 -7.94 11.61 42.55
C ASN A 243 -6.62 12.39 42.55
N VAL A 244 -5.88 12.32 43.65
CA VAL A 244 -4.62 13.07 43.84
C VAL A 244 -3.55 12.63 42.84
N GLU A 245 -3.45 11.34 42.55
CA GLU A 245 -2.47 10.80 41.61
C GLU A 245 -2.83 11.18 40.16
N THR A 246 -4.10 11.07 39.77
CA THR A 246 -4.58 11.54 38.45
C THR A 246 -4.26 13.02 38.27
N LYS A 247 -4.54 13.85 39.29
CA LYS A 247 -4.24 15.29 39.25
C LYS A 247 -2.74 15.57 39.14
N GLN A 248 -1.90 14.77 39.80
CA GLN A 248 -0.44 14.90 39.70
C GLN A 248 0.06 14.55 38.30
N LEU A 249 -0.41 13.43 37.73
CA LEU A 249 -0.05 13.00 36.37
C LEU A 249 -0.55 13.99 35.31
N ALA A 250 -1.73 14.57 35.51
CA ALA A 250 -2.28 15.63 34.68
C ALA A 250 -1.43 16.90 34.66
N GLY A 251 -0.64 17.15 35.72
CA GLY A 251 0.27 18.30 35.81
C GLY A 251 1.36 18.34 34.73
N THR A 252 1.62 17.23 34.03
CA THR A 252 2.61 17.18 32.93
C THR A 252 2.07 17.66 31.58
N ILE A 253 0.83 18.17 31.53
CA ILE A 253 0.16 18.67 30.31
C ILE A 253 0.98 19.70 29.51
N SER A 254 1.81 20.52 30.16
CA SER A 254 2.66 21.50 29.47
C SER A 254 3.62 20.84 28.47
N SER A 255 4.20 19.69 28.86
CA SER A 255 5.07 18.89 27.98
C SER A 255 4.29 18.29 26.82
N THR A 256 3.10 17.76 27.10
CA THR A 256 2.23 17.20 26.05
C THR A 256 1.79 18.26 25.05
N LEU A 257 1.42 19.46 25.51
CA LEU A 257 1.06 20.58 24.64
C LEU A 257 2.23 21.04 23.77
N ASP A 258 3.44 21.08 24.31
CA ASP A 258 4.65 21.43 23.54
C ASP A 258 4.92 20.39 22.44
N LYS A 259 4.74 19.10 22.77
CA LYS A 259 4.79 18.00 21.79
C LYS A 259 3.73 18.15 20.71
N VAL A 260 2.48 18.48 21.06
CA VAL A 260 1.41 18.77 20.07
C VAL A 260 1.81 19.93 19.16
N ALA A 261 2.30 21.04 19.72
CA ALA A 261 2.72 22.19 18.92
C ALA A 261 3.87 21.84 17.96
N THR A 262 4.76 20.94 18.38
CA THR A 262 5.88 20.45 17.55
C THR A 262 5.37 19.56 16.41
N LEU A 263 4.52 18.57 16.71
CA LEU A 263 3.99 17.65 15.70
C LEU A 263 3.06 18.35 14.69
N LEU A 264 2.35 19.40 15.10
CA LEU A 264 1.49 20.20 14.22
C LEU A 264 2.24 21.28 13.43
N GLN A 265 3.49 21.58 13.79
CA GLN A 265 4.26 22.65 13.11
C GLN A 265 4.36 22.45 11.60
N PRO A 266 4.65 21.24 11.08
CA PRO A 266 4.71 21.02 9.63
C PRO A 266 3.34 21.21 8.94
N LEU A 267 2.25 20.84 9.62
CA LEU A 267 0.88 20.99 9.13
C LEU A 267 0.31 22.41 9.28
N ASN A 268 1.00 23.30 10.00
CA ASN A 268 0.42 24.57 10.45
C ASN A 268 0.00 25.48 9.29
N SER A 269 0.73 25.47 8.18
CA SER A 269 0.38 26.28 7.00
C SER A 269 -0.96 25.84 6.38
N ALA A 270 -1.17 24.53 6.23
CA ALA A 270 -2.42 23.96 5.73
C ALA A 270 -3.58 24.23 6.69
N ILE A 271 -3.38 23.97 7.99
CA ILE A 271 -4.39 24.24 9.04
C ILE A 271 -4.79 25.72 9.06
N LYS A 272 -3.81 26.64 8.96
CA LYS A 272 -4.07 28.08 8.88
C LYS A 272 -4.93 28.45 7.67
N LEU A 273 -4.63 27.88 6.50
CA LEU A 273 -5.37 28.14 5.28
C LEU A 273 -6.83 27.68 5.40
N GLN A 274 -7.04 26.46 5.93
CA GLN A 274 -8.36 25.83 6.02
C GLN A 274 -9.19 26.38 7.19
N ARG A 275 -8.60 26.56 8.38
CA ARG A 275 -9.30 26.90 9.62
C ARG A 275 -9.20 28.37 10.02
N ARG A 276 -8.32 29.15 9.39
CA ARG A 276 -8.04 30.57 9.69
C ARG A 276 -7.58 30.80 11.14
N VAL A 277 -6.89 29.82 11.73
CA VAL A 277 -6.35 29.87 13.11
C VAL A 277 -4.89 29.38 13.09
N ASP A 278 -3.99 30.12 13.76
CA ASP A 278 -2.63 29.65 14.06
C ASP A 278 -2.63 28.85 15.36
N LEU A 279 -2.89 27.55 15.25
CA LEU A 279 -3.01 26.68 16.41
C LEU A 279 -1.67 26.55 17.15
N VAL A 280 -0.56 26.46 16.41
CA VAL A 280 0.79 26.33 16.99
C VAL A 280 1.17 27.59 17.76
N GLU A 281 0.94 28.78 17.21
CA GLU A 281 1.20 30.03 17.93
C GLU A 281 0.32 30.15 19.19
N THR A 282 -0.95 29.73 19.08
CA THR A 282 -1.88 29.74 20.23
C THR A 282 -1.36 28.87 21.38
N ILE A 283 -0.91 27.64 21.08
CA ILE A 283 -0.34 26.73 22.08
C ILE A 283 0.95 27.32 22.66
N ARG A 284 1.88 27.80 21.82
CA ARG A 284 3.15 28.36 22.28
C ARG A 284 2.96 29.60 23.16
N LYS A 285 1.99 30.46 22.86
CA LYS A 285 1.63 31.60 23.72
C LYS A 285 1.09 31.16 25.08
N ALA A 286 0.25 30.13 25.11
CA ALA A 286 -0.27 29.58 26.37
C ALA A 286 0.85 28.99 27.25
N LEU A 287 1.80 28.29 26.63
CA LEU A 287 2.97 27.71 27.31
C LEU A 287 3.97 28.76 27.79
N ALA A 288 4.12 29.88 27.07
CA ALA A 288 5.00 30.99 27.47
C ALA A 288 4.37 31.92 28.52
N GLY A 289 3.05 31.89 28.67
CA GLY A 289 2.28 32.75 29.58
C GLY A 289 2.09 32.15 30.99
N PRO A 290 1.01 32.55 31.69
CA PRO A 290 0.68 32.06 33.03
C PRO A 290 0.51 30.53 33.15
N GLY A 291 0.26 29.84 32.03
CA GLY A 291 0.18 28.38 31.98
C GLY A 291 1.51 27.68 32.28
N LYS A 292 2.64 28.38 32.15
CA LYS A 292 3.97 27.89 32.53
C LYS A 292 4.05 27.49 34.01
N ASP A 293 3.47 28.32 34.87
CA ASP A 293 3.56 28.16 36.33
C ASP A 293 2.27 27.57 36.93
N ASN A 294 1.16 27.56 36.17
CA ASN A 294 -0.12 27.01 36.60
C ASN A 294 -0.78 26.17 35.49
N PRO A 295 -0.59 24.83 35.52
CA PRO A 295 -1.16 23.92 34.52
C PRO A 295 -2.69 23.99 34.39
N THR A 296 -3.43 24.39 35.43
CA THR A 296 -4.91 24.52 35.36
C THR A 296 -5.35 25.53 34.30
N LEU A 297 -4.52 26.53 33.99
CA LEU A 297 -4.80 27.51 32.94
C LEU A 297 -4.63 26.94 31.52
N LEU A 298 -4.02 25.76 31.37
CA LEU A 298 -3.81 25.09 30.10
C LEU A 298 -4.99 24.23 29.65
N LEU A 299 -6.01 24.03 30.50
CA LEU A 299 -7.21 23.27 30.16
C LEU A 299 -7.92 23.84 28.91
N GLY A 300 -8.14 25.16 28.86
CA GLY A 300 -8.80 25.81 27.72
C GLY A 300 -8.03 25.63 26.40
N PRO A 301 -6.74 26.01 26.33
CA PRO A 301 -5.89 25.77 25.18
C PRO A 301 -5.84 24.29 24.73
N ALA A 302 -5.73 23.35 25.67
CA ALA A 302 -5.72 21.93 25.37
C ALA A 302 -7.02 21.43 24.74
N MET A 303 -8.18 21.83 25.29
CA MET A 303 -9.48 21.45 24.72
C MET A 303 -9.70 22.11 23.35
N MET A 304 -9.24 23.35 23.15
CA MET A 304 -9.29 24.00 21.84
C MET A 304 -8.43 23.25 20.82
N ALA A 305 -7.19 22.90 21.17
CA ALA A 305 -6.30 22.12 20.32
C ALA A 305 -6.90 20.77 19.96
N LYS A 306 -7.41 20.02 20.95
CA LYS A 306 -8.08 18.74 20.72
C LYS A 306 -9.25 18.84 19.74
N ASN A 307 -10.11 19.85 19.90
CA ASN A 307 -11.28 20.03 19.03
C ASN A 307 -10.89 20.42 17.60
N LEU A 308 -9.79 21.15 17.42
CA LEU A 308 -9.26 21.50 16.10
C LEU A 308 -8.50 20.34 15.46
N MET A 309 -7.84 19.48 16.24
CA MET A 309 -7.11 18.31 15.74
C MET A 309 -8.04 17.17 15.31
N LEU A 310 -9.14 16.94 16.03
CA LEU A 310 -10.04 15.80 15.81
C LEU A 310 -10.54 15.66 14.35
N PRO A 311 -10.99 16.73 13.65
CA PRO A 311 -11.43 16.63 12.27
C PRO A 311 -10.28 16.61 11.25
N GLU A 312 -9.03 16.83 11.65
CA GLU A 312 -7.89 16.82 10.72
C GLU A 312 -7.59 15.39 10.26
N LEU A 313 -7.42 15.21 8.95
CA LEU A 313 -7.20 13.91 8.32
C LEU A 313 -5.96 13.20 8.90
N ALA A 314 -4.91 13.97 9.13
CA ALA A 314 -3.70 13.56 9.85
C ALA A 314 -4.00 12.81 11.17
N THR A 315 -4.87 13.38 12.01
CA THR A 315 -5.27 12.77 13.29
C THR A 315 -6.11 11.52 13.08
N GLN A 316 -6.97 11.47 12.05
CA GLN A 316 -7.83 10.32 11.75
C GLN A 316 -7.02 9.12 11.23
N ILE A 317 -5.98 9.37 10.43
CA ILE A 317 -5.06 8.32 9.96
C ILE A 317 -4.28 7.76 11.14
N ASP A 318 -3.71 8.64 11.98
CA ASP A 318 -3.01 8.22 13.20
C ASP A 318 -3.93 7.44 14.15
N GLN A 319 -5.22 7.76 14.19
CA GLN A 319 -6.21 7.00 14.96
C GLN A 319 -6.41 5.59 14.40
N ARG A 320 -6.42 5.41 13.07
CA ARG A 320 -6.53 4.09 12.42
C ARG A 320 -5.28 3.24 12.66
N ARG A 321 -4.08 3.83 12.57
CA ARG A 321 -2.80 3.15 12.82
C ARG A 321 -2.63 2.64 14.26
N ILE A 322 -3.29 3.28 15.23
CA ILE A 322 -3.18 2.91 16.66
C ILE A 322 -4.35 2.05 17.16
N ASP A 323 -5.58 2.29 16.70
CA ASP A 323 -6.75 1.46 17.03
C ASP A 323 -7.09 0.53 15.88
N LEU A 324 -6.25 -0.51 15.74
CA LEU A 324 -6.38 -1.48 14.66
C LEU A 324 -7.74 -2.21 14.72
N ASN A 325 -8.35 -2.35 13.54
CA ASN A 325 -9.51 -3.21 13.33
C ASN A 325 -9.09 -4.67 13.60
N LEU A 326 -10.05 -5.53 13.97
CA LEU A 326 -9.77 -6.96 14.13
C LEU A 326 -9.38 -7.65 12.83
N LEU A 327 -9.75 -7.10 11.67
CA LEU A 327 -9.31 -7.60 10.35
C LEU A 327 -7.80 -7.66 10.20
N GLU A 328 -7.06 -6.74 10.84
CA GLU A 328 -5.58 -6.72 10.85
C GLU A 328 -4.95 -7.95 11.52
N TYR A 329 -5.76 -8.75 12.23
CA TYR A 329 -5.32 -9.98 12.90
C TYR A 329 -5.76 -11.24 12.15
N LEU A 330 -6.34 -11.12 10.94
CA LEU A 330 -6.64 -12.27 10.10
C LEU A 330 -5.36 -12.93 9.57
N ILE A 331 -5.39 -14.26 9.51
CA ILE A 331 -4.42 -15.02 8.75
C ILE A 331 -4.93 -15.09 7.32
N VAL A 332 -4.26 -14.38 6.41
CA VAL A 332 -4.63 -14.29 4.99
C VAL A 332 -3.86 -15.29 4.11
N ASP A 333 -2.73 -15.83 4.60
CA ASP A 333 -2.02 -16.96 3.99
C ASP A 333 -2.10 -18.20 4.89
N LEU A 334 -3.21 -18.93 4.79
CA LEU A 334 -3.32 -20.25 5.41
C LEU A 334 -2.54 -21.33 4.63
N PRO A 335 -2.60 -21.41 3.28
CA PRO A 335 -1.98 -22.50 2.53
C PRO A 335 -0.48 -22.66 2.75
N GLY A 336 0.27 -21.55 2.81
CA GLY A 336 1.71 -21.54 3.11
C GLY A 336 2.06 -22.14 4.48
N ARG A 337 1.09 -22.13 5.41
CA ARG A 337 1.27 -22.57 6.81
C ARG A 337 0.79 -24.00 7.07
N LEU A 338 0.16 -24.65 6.10
CA LEU A 338 -0.30 -26.03 6.25
C LEU A 338 0.86 -27.03 6.16
N PRO A 339 0.94 -28.02 7.07
CA PRO A 339 1.97 -29.07 7.04
C PRO A 339 1.62 -30.15 6.01
N LEU A 340 1.65 -29.79 4.73
CA LEU A 340 1.35 -30.68 3.60
C LEU A 340 2.55 -31.55 3.23
N LYS A 341 2.29 -32.78 2.75
CA LYS A 341 3.31 -33.59 2.08
C LYS A 341 3.66 -32.97 0.73
N ASP A 342 4.89 -33.17 0.27
CA ASP A 342 5.38 -32.58 -0.99
C ASP A 342 4.53 -32.98 -2.19
N ASP A 343 4.07 -34.24 -2.28
CA ASP A 343 3.23 -34.72 -3.38
C ASP A 343 1.86 -34.02 -3.41
N VAL A 344 1.23 -33.83 -2.25
CA VAL A 344 -0.02 -33.08 -2.11
C VAL A 344 0.20 -31.60 -2.39
N ARG A 345 1.30 -31.03 -1.88
CA ARG A 345 1.67 -29.63 -2.12
C ARG A 345 1.86 -29.38 -3.61
N VAL A 346 2.63 -30.21 -4.32
CA VAL A 346 2.84 -30.10 -5.76
C VAL A 346 1.55 -30.31 -6.56
N ALA A 347 0.66 -31.19 -6.10
CA ALA A 347 -0.61 -31.43 -6.79
C ALA A 347 -1.63 -30.28 -6.64
N VAL A 348 -1.58 -29.54 -5.53
CA VAL A 348 -2.46 -28.39 -5.27
C VAL A 348 -1.84 -27.08 -5.72
N PHE A 349 -0.53 -26.94 -5.54
CA PHE A 349 0.30 -25.77 -5.86
C PHE A 349 1.46 -26.22 -6.73
N PRO A 350 1.24 -26.46 -8.04
CA PRO A 350 2.31 -26.87 -8.94
C PRO A 350 3.41 -25.79 -8.96
N PRO A 351 4.70 -26.18 -8.87
CA PRO A 351 5.82 -25.24 -8.71
C PRO A 351 5.99 -24.28 -9.90
N ALA A 352 5.60 -24.71 -11.10
CA ALA A 352 5.40 -23.85 -12.26
C ALA A 352 4.50 -24.59 -13.25
N ASP A 353 3.41 -23.97 -13.69
CA ASP A 353 2.76 -24.41 -14.92
C ASP A 353 3.70 -24.12 -16.08
N PRO A 354 3.81 -25.00 -17.09
CA PRO A 354 4.58 -24.68 -18.28
C PRO A 354 4.06 -23.38 -18.88
N THR A 355 4.97 -22.46 -19.22
CA THR A 355 4.58 -21.19 -19.83
C THR A 355 3.77 -21.45 -21.11
N VAL A 356 2.74 -20.63 -21.31
CA VAL A 356 1.97 -20.60 -22.55
C VAL A 356 2.62 -19.70 -23.60
N LEU A 357 3.59 -18.88 -23.20
CA LEU A 357 4.34 -17.99 -24.09
C LEU A 357 5.07 -18.78 -25.18
N LYS A 358 4.92 -18.28 -26.41
CA LYS A 358 5.67 -18.72 -27.59
C LYS A 358 6.65 -17.62 -27.99
N GLU A 359 7.28 -17.79 -29.15
CA GLU A 359 8.22 -16.81 -29.69
C GLU A 359 7.52 -15.47 -29.91
N PHE A 360 8.13 -14.39 -29.41
CA PHE A 360 7.71 -13.02 -29.70
C PHE A 360 8.15 -12.67 -31.12
N THR A 361 7.20 -12.25 -31.95
CA THR A 361 7.46 -11.96 -33.37
C THR A 361 7.46 -10.46 -33.63
N PRO A 362 8.24 -9.94 -34.60
CA PRO A 362 8.16 -8.52 -34.96
C PRO A 362 6.74 -8.14 -35.38
N GLY A 363 6.14 -7.20 -34.63
CA GLY A 363 4.83 -6.65 -34.91
C GLY A 363 4.89 -5.48 -35.89
N SER A 364 3.71 -5.00 -36.28
CA SER A 364 3.55 -3.81 -37.12
C SER A 364 2.36 -3.00 -36.62
N GLY A 365 2.45 -1.68 -36.65
CA GLY A 365 1.33 -0.83 -36.23
C GLY A 365 1.79 0.46 -35.58
N LEU A 366 2.99 0.50 -35.00
CA LEU A 366 3.58 1.71 -34.42
C LEU A 366 3.94 2.76 -35.50
N PRO A 367 3.92 4.06 -35.15
CA PRO A 367 4.33 5.11 -36.08
C PRO A 367 5.84 5.04 -36.37
N GLU A 368 6.22 5.33 -37.62
CA GLU A 368 7.63 5.46 -38.00
C GLU A 368 8.22 6.78 -37.47
N VAL A 369 8.69 6.75 -36.22
CA VAL A 369 9.35 7.87 -35.55
C VAL A 369 10.80 7.54 -35.20
N MET A 370 11.62 8.58 -35.06
CA MET A 370 13.01 8.49 -34.59
C MET A 370 13.25 9.52 -33.48
N GLY A 371 14.38 9.37 -32.77
CA GLY A 371 14.77 10.28 -31.69
C GLY A 371 13.97 10.04 -30.40
N VAL A 372 13.38 8.86 -30.24
CA VAL A 372 12.64 8.47 -29.05
C VAL A 372 13.60 8.06 -27.94
N THR A 373 13.37 8.54 -26.71
CA THR A 373 14.14 8.14 -25.51
C THR A 373 13.29 7.52 -24.42
N GLN A 374 11.97 7.73 -24.46
CA GLN A 374 11.03 7.15 -23.51
C GLN A 374 9.69 6.88 -24.20
N VAL A 375 9.00 5.82 -23.75
CA VAL A 375 7.69 5.40 -24.24
C VAL A 375 6.82 4.92 -23.08
N GLN A 376 5.54 5.30 -23.08
CA GLN A 376 4.46 4.69 -22.29
C GLN A 376 3.18 4.67 -23.13
N LEU A 377 2.25 3.80 -22.76
CA LEU A 377 0.92 3.71 -23.37
C LEU A 377 -0.15 3.97 -22.33
N GLN A 378 -1.07 4.87 -22.64
CA GLN A 378 -2.12 5.29 -21.73
C GLN A 378 -3.17 6.12 -22.46
N ASP A 379 -4.45 5.96 -22.11
CA ASP A 379 -5.54 6.76 -22.66
C ASP A 379 -5.49 8.23 -22.17
N MET A 380 -4.89 9.13 -22.98
CA MET A 380 -4.66 10.54 -22.63
C MET A 380 -5.81 11.45 -23.06
N ASN A 381 -6.68 10.98 -23.96
CA ASN A 381 -7.85 11.72 -24.43
C ASN A 381 -9.19 11.24 -23.83
N LEU A 382 -9.17 10.11 -23.11
CA LEU A 382 -10.31 9.44 -22.46
C LEU A 382 -11.30 8.82 -23.46
N ASP A 383 -10.84 8.45 -24.66
CA ASP A 383 -11.66 7.81 -25.69
C ASP A 383 -11.80 6.29 -25.50
N GLY A 384 -11.06 5.73 -24.55
CA GLY A 384 -11.03 4.32 -24.20
C GLY A 384 -9.91 3.54 -24.88
N ALA A 385 -9.14 4.11 -25.80
CA ALA A 385 -7.97 3.47 -26.41
C ALA A 385 -6.67 4.00 -25.81
N ASP A 386 -5.66 3.14 -25.69
CA ASP A 386 -4.33 3.59 -25.28
C ASP A 386 -3.72 4.52 -26.34
N ASP A 387 -3.27 5.69 -25.89
CA ASP A 387 -2.46 6.61 -26.67
C ASP A 387 -0.96 6.31 -26.45
N LEU A 388 -0.12 6.64 -27.42
CA LEU A 388 1.32 6.46 -27.36
C LEU A 388 2.00 7.76 -26.91
N ILE A 389 2.59 7.76 -25.72
CA ILE A 389 3.27 8.91 -25.12
C ILE A 389 4.78 8.74 -25.25
N LEU A 390 5.42 9.68 -25.95
CA LEU A 390 6.85 9.63 -26.26
C LEU A 390 7.58 10.86 -25.73
N VAL A 391 8.81 10.65 -25.29
CA VAL A 391 9.84 11.70 -25.38
C VAL A 391 10.52 11.52 -26.73
N GLN A 392 10.29 12.44 -27.65
CA GLN A 392 10.85 12.43 -29.00
C GLN A 392 11.55 13.77 -29.30
N ASP A 393 12.84 13.70 -29.64
CA ASP A 393 13.69 14.89 -29.88
C ASP A 393 13.64 15.92 -28.73
N GLY A 394 13.54 15.42 -27.50
CA GLY A 394 13.43 16.25 -26.31
C GLY A 394 12.02 16.78 -26.02
N ARG A 395 10.99 16.43 -26.79
CA ARG A 395 9.62 16.92 -26.59
C ARG A 395 8.69 15.78 -26.19
N ILE A 396 7.73 16.06 -25.31
CA ILE A 396 6.60 15.14 -25.07
C ILE A 396 5.68 15.22 -26.28
N ARG A 397 5.42 14.07 -26.92
CA ARG A 397 4.48 13.91 -28.03
C ARG A 397 3.56 12.73 -27.77
N ILE A 398 2.27 12.96 -27.91
CA ILE A 398 1.23 11.96 -27.67
C ILE A 398 0.58 11.68 -29.02
N TYR A 399 0.57 10.42 -29.43
CA TYR A 399 -0.06 9.96 -30.66
C TYR A 399 -1.29 9.12 -30.31
N SER A 400 -2.36 9.27 -31.10
CA SER A 400 -3.58 8.49 -30.96
C SER A 400 -3.96 7.85 -32.29
N ARG A 401 -4.48 6.62 -32.23
CA ARG A 401 -5.18 5.95 -33.35
C ARG A 401 -6.66 5.70 -33.04
N GLY A 402 -7.11 6.05 -31.83
CA GLY A 402 -8.45 5.73 -31.33
C GLY A 402 -8.74 4.22 -31.29
N LEU A 403 -10.02 3.87 -31.31
CA LEU A 403 -10.49 2.48 -31.19
C LEU A 403 -10.29 1.62 -32.45
N ASP A 404 -9.90 2.19 -33.59
CA ASP A 404 -9.65 1.44 -34.81
C ASP A 404 -8.17 1.04 -34.86
N ILE A 405 -7.87 -0.21 -34.49
CA ILE A 405 -6.49 -0.74 -34.46
C ILE A 405 -5.79 -0.68 -35.83
N ALA A 406 -6.55 -0.60 -36.93
CA ALA A 406 -6.04 -0.46 -38.29
C ALA A 406 -5.81 1.00 -38.72
N ALA A 407 -6.26 1.98 -37.92
CA ALA A 407 -6.06 3.40 -38.19
C ALA A 407 -4.59 3.80 -37.99
N ALA A 408 -4.17 4.82 -38.74
CA ALA A 408 -2.84 5.40 -38.57
C ALA A 408 -2.77 6.23 -37.29
N TRP A 409 -1.65 6.15 -36.58
CA TRP A 409 -1.34 7.04 -35.47
C TRP A 409 -1.23 8.50 -35.94
N THR A 410 -1.89 9.39 -35.22
CA THR A 410 -1.89 10.83 -35.47
C THR A 410 -1.43 11.57 -34.23
N LEU A 411 -0.67 12.66 -34.42
CA LEU A 411 -0.22 13.49 -33.29
C LEU A 411 -1.45 14.16 -32.65
N LEU A 412 -1.71 13.82 -31.39
CA LEU A 412 -2.81 14.32 -30.58
C LEU A 412 -2.40 15.56 -29.78
N MET A 413 -1.26 15.49 -29.09
CA MET A 413 -0.73 16.58 -28.27
C MET A 413 0.80 16.66 -28.36
N GLU A 414 1.34 17.87 -28.17
CA GLU A 414 2.77 18.11 -28.03
C GLU A 414 3.00 19.12 -26.89
N SER A 415 4.04 18.88 -26.08
CA SER A 415 4.52 19.85 -25.07
C SER A 415 4.80 21.24 -25.68
N PRO A 416 4.49 22.36 -25.00
CA PRO A 416 4.85 23.70 -25.49
C PRO A 416 6.37 23.89 -25.62
N GLN A 417 6.82 24.74 -26.53
CA GLN A 417 8.26 24.94 -26.78
C GLN A 417 8.97 25.55 -25.56
N GLU A 418 8.28 26.43 -24.84
CA GLU A 418 8.73 27.08 -23.61
C GLU A 418 8.90 26.10 -22.44
N ALA A 419 8.37 24.88 -22.52
CA ALA A 419 8.52 23.86 -21.50
C ALA A 419 9.97 23.33 -21.43
N GLY A 420 10.75 23.49 -22.51
CA GLY A 420 12.13 23.03 -22.59
C GLY A 420 12.25 21.65 -23.23
N THR A 421 13.36 20.96 -22.92
CA THR A 421 13.69 19.64 -23.46
C THR A 421 13.78 18.60 -22.37
N PHE A 422 13.27 17.41 -22.65
CA PHE A 422 13.11 16.31 -21.69
C PHE A 422 13.81 15.05 -22.18
N SER A 423 14.15 14.16 -21.26
CA SER A 423 14.64 12.81 -21.56
C SER A 423 13.70 11.73 -21.03
N ASN A 424 12.85 12.07 -20.07
CA ASN A 424 11.97 11.14 -19.37
C ASN A 424 10.71 11.87 -18.85
N PHE A 425 9.69 11.10 -18.46
CA PHE A 425 8.44 11.61 -17.90
C PHE A 425 7.79 10.59 -16.96
N LEU A 426 6.86 11.10 -16.16
CA LEU A 426 5.94 10.39 -15.28
C LEU A 426 4.51 10.87 -15.62
N LEU A 427 3.56 9.94 -15.72
CA LEU A 427 2.15 10.26 -15.88
C LEU A 427 1.46 10.18 -14.52
N ALA A 428 0.81 11.26 -14.08
CA ALA A 428 0.08 11.26 -12.81
C ALA A 428 -1.10 12.23 -12.84
N ASP A 429 -2.18 11.92 -12.14
CA ASP A 429 -3.34 12.80 -11.95
C ASP A 429 -3.00 13.82 -10.84
N ILE A 430 -2.52 15.00 -11.23
CA ILE A 430 -1.93 15.98 -10.32
C ILE A 430 -2.92 17.07 -9.89
N ASP A 431 -3.90 17.42 -10.72
CA ASP A 431 -4.62 18.69 -10.61
C ASP A 431 -6.02 18.65 -9.94
N ARG A 432 -6.50 17.44 -9.56
CA ARG A 432 -7.82 17.19 -8.96
C ARG A 432 -8.99 17.69 -9.81
N ASP A 433 -8.90 17.60 -11.14
CA ASP A 433 -9.95 18.08 -12.04
C ASP A 433 -11.34 17.48 -11.76
N PHE A 434 -11.41 16.19 -11.41
CA PHE A 434 -12.64 15.47 -11.09
C PHE A 434 -13.35 15.97 -9.84
N ASP A 435 -12.63 16.08 -8.72
CA ASP A 435 -13.18 16.53 -7.44
C ASP A 435 -13.70 17.96 -7.53
N ARG A 436 -12.94 18.83 -8.23
CA ARG A 436 -13.37 20.19 -8.55
C ARG A 436 -14.65 20.17 -9.38
N ALA A 437 -14.72 19.35 -10.43
CA ALA A 437 -15.89 19.24 -11.28
C ALA A 437 -17.14 18.76 -10.52
N LEU A 438 -17.02 17.79 -9.62
CA LEU A 438 -18.14 17.34 -8.78
C LEU A 438 -18.63 18.44 -7.83
N SER A 439 -17.71 19.17 -7.19
CA SER A 439 -18.07 20.25 -6.24
C SER A 439 -18.88 21.38 -6.88
N ASP A 440 -18.69 21.60 -8.19
CA ASP A 440 -19.36 22.66 -8.96
C ASP A 440 -20.76 22.26 -9.47
N ILE A 441 -21.13 20.97 -9.44
CA ILE A 441 -22.36 20.46 -10.07
C ILE A 441 -23.41 20.07 -9.02
N LYS A 442 -24.46 20.90 -8.88
CA LYS A 442 -25.55 20.65 -7.90
C LYS A 442 -26.43 19.42 -8.18
N ASN A 443 -26.45 18.90 -9.40
CA ASN A 443 -27.26 17.73 -9.81
C ASN A 443 -26.70 17.08 -11.10
N PRO A 444 -25.73 16.16 -11.00
CA PRO A 444 -25.09 15.59 -12.16
C PRO A 444 -26.05 14.69 -12.97
N MET A 445 -26.26 14.98 -14.25
CA MET A 445 -27.07 14.13 -15.16
C MET A 445 -26.20 13.03 -15.77
N LYS A 446 -26.40 11.78 -15.34
CA LYS A 446 -25.60 10.60 -15.73
C LYS A 446 -25.87 10.16 -17.18
N LEU A 447 -24.85 10.12 -18.04
CA LEU A 447 -24.90 9.54 -19.38
C LEU A 447 -24.08 8.24 -19.45
N ARG A 448 -24.58 7.27 -20.20
CA ARG A 448 -24.00 5.93 -20.38
C ARG A 448 -23.25 5.83 -21.71
N ASP A 449 -22.13 5.11 -21.75
CA ASP A 449 -21.37 4.76 -22.95
C ASP A 449 -21.98 3.54 -23.68
N ARG A 450 -21.24 3.03 -24.68
CA ARG A 450 -21.68 1.96 -25.59
C ARG A 450 -21.97 0.64 -24.86
N ASP A 451 -21.29 0.38 -23.75
CA ASP A 451 -21.47 -0.83 -22.94
C ASP A 451 -22.51 -0.63 -21.84
N GLY A 452 -23.02 0.61 -21.70
CA GLY A 452 -24.05 0.99 -20.75
C GLY A 452 -23.51 1.64 -19.48
N ASP A 453 -22.23 2.04 -19.47
CA ASP A 453 -21.47 2.47 -18.31
C ASP A 453 -21.33 3.99 -18.21
N GLN A 454 -21.30 4.54 -16.99
CA GLN A 454 -21.51 5.97 -16.72
C GLN A 454 -20.27 6.81 -17.08
N LYS A 455 -20.29 7.64 -18.14
CA LYS A 455 -19.13 8.47 -18.56
C LYS A 455 -19.28 10.00 -18.44
N ILE A 456 -20.48 10.58 -18.51
CA ILE A 456 -20.62 12.05 -18.66
C ILE A 456 -21.68 12.64 -17.72
N VAL A 457 -21.39 13.80 -17.15
CA VAL A 457 -22.33 14.71 -16.49
C VAL A 457 -22.56 15.95 -17.33
N LYS A 458 -23.80 16.44 -17.45
CA LYS A 458 -24.06 17.82 -17.87
C LYS A 458 -24.16 18.75 -16.67
N ASP A 459 -23.36 19.81 -16.62
CA ASP A 459 -23.47 20.83 -15.57
C ASP A 459 -24.72 21.70 -15.73
N GLY A 460 -24.94 22.65 -14.79
CA GLY A 460 -26.11 23.54 -14.79
C GLY A 460 -26.23 24.47 -16.02
N SER A 461 -25.19 24.53 -16.87
CA SER A 461 -25.18 25.24 -18.16
C SER A 461 -25.38 24.31 -19.35
N GLY A 462 -25.47 22.99 -19.13
CA GLY A 462 -25.61 21.97 -20.17
C GLY A 462 -24.28 21.46 -20.75
N LYS A 463 -23.14 21.83 -20.15
CA LYS A 463 -21.78 21.44 -20.61
C LYS A 463 -21.43 20.02 -20.15
N ASN A 464 -20.86 19.21 -21.04
CA ASN A 464 -20.35 17.88 -20.70
C ASN A 464 -19.13 17.98 -19.77
N ARG A 465 -19.11 17.17 -18.72
CA ARG A 465 -18.03 16.97 -17.75
C ARG A 465 -17.77 15.48 -17.69
N TRP A 466 -16.52 15.08 -17.86
CA TRP A 466 -16.11 13.67 -17.86
C TRP A 466 -15.97 13.17 -16.43
N PHE A 467 -16.35 11.91 -16.18
CA PHE A 467 -16.18 11.26 -14.87
C PHE A 467 -14.77 10.70 -14.66
N ASP A 468 -13.97 10.67 -15.72
CA ASP A 468 -12.66 10.04 -15.75
C ASP A 468 -11.58 11.12 -15.56
N THR A 469 -10.67 10.93 -14.60
CA THR A 469 -9.53 11.84 -14.35
C THR A 469 -8.53 11.70 -15.48
N ASP A 470 -8.11 12.81 -16.09
CA ASP A 470 -6.99 12.79 -17.03
C ASP A 470 -5.64 12.72 -16.31
N LEU A 471 -4.66 12.17 -16.99
CA LEU A 471 -3.28 12.15 -16.52
C LEU A 471 -2.56 13.40 -17.02
N ASP A 472 -1.82 14.03 -16.10
CA ASP A 472 -0.84 15.07 -16.37
C ASP A 472 0.55 14.46 -16.59
N VAL A 473 1.48 15.26 -17.09
CA VAL A 473 2.85 14.84 -17.38
C VAL A 473 3.84 15.61 -16.51
N VAL A 474 4.60 14.90 -15.68
CA VAL A 474 5.81 15.44 -15.02
C VAL A 474 7.00 15.03 -15.86
N ALA A 475 7.58 15.97 -16.60
CA ALA A 475 8.69 15.72 -17.52
C ALA A 475 10.00 16.29 -16.96
N TRP A 476 11.11 15.58 -17.16
CA TRP A 476 12.42 16.06 -16.74
C TRP A 476 13.53 15.77 -17.76
N GLY A 477 14.59 16.58 -17.67
CA GLY A 477 15.81 16.45 -18.46
C GLY A 477 16.93 17.30 -17.87
N GLU A 478 17.97 17.59 -18.66
CA GLU A 478 19.10 18.42 -18.20
C GLU A 478 18.67 19.82 -17.73
N ALA A 479 17.60 20.37 -18.31
CA ALA A 479 17.08 21.69 -17.99
C ALA A 479 16.29 21.74 -16.66
N GLY A 480 15.99 20.59 -16.05
CA GLY A 480 15.18 20.47 -14.84
C GLY A 480 13.84 19.79 -15.08
N VAL A 481 12.84 20.14 -14.28
CA VAL A 481 11.50 19.54 -14.25
C VAL A 481 10.45 20.52 -14.78
N ALA A 482 9.51 20.04 -15.57
CA ALA A 482 8.28 20.75 -15.94
C ALA A 482 7.05 19.89 -15.61
N ILE A 483 6.01 20.52 -15.07
CA ILE A 483 4.70 19.90 -14.89
C ILE A 483 3.82 20.40 -16.03
N LEU A 484 3.31 19.48 -16.84
CA LEU A 484 2.48 19.76 -18.01
C LEU A 484 1.09 19.21 -17.75
N LYS A 485 0.14 20.13 -17.69
CA LYS A 485 -1.23 19.81 -17.44
C LYS A 485 -1.94 19.36 -18.71
N ASN A 486 -2.65 18.23 -18.65
CA ASN A 486 -3.55 17.81 -19.72
C ASN A 486 -4.86 18.59 -19.61
N GLU A 487 -5.18 19.41 -20.62
CA GLU A 487 -6.39 20.22 -20.61
C GLU A 487 -7.25 19.96 -21.83
N SER A 488 -8.56 19.89 -21.61
CA SER A 488 -9.55 19.90 -22.67
C SER A 488 -10.19 21.29 -22.81
N SER A 489 -10.11 21.85 -24.02
CA SER A 489 -10.84 23.08 -24.38
C SER A 489 -12.36 22.86 -24.42
N GLU A 490 -13.15 23.93 -24.52
CA GLU A 490 -14.61 23.82 -24.68
C GLU A 490 -15.03 23.06 -25.94
N ALA A 491 -14.18 23.03 -26.96
CA ALA A 491 -14.40 22.29 -28.19
C ALA A 491 -14.01 20.79 -28.08
N GLY A 492 -13.55 20.33 -26.91
CA GLY A 492 -13.08 18.96 -26.68
C GLY A 492 -11.66 18.70 -27.19
N VAL A 493 -10.96 19.71 -27.68
CA VAL A 493 -9.55 19.57 -28.13
C VAL A 493 -8.64 19.52 -26.91
N ARG A 494 -7.80 18.48 -26.86
CA ARG A 494 -6.80 18.22 -25.82
C ARG A 494 -5.50 18.98 -26.10
N SER A 495 -4.84 19.47 -25.05
CA SER A 495 -3.54 20.14 -25.14
C SER A 495 -2.76 20.02 -23.84
N LEU A 496 -1.42 20.05 -23.93
CA LEU A 496 -0.54 20.16 -22.77
C LEU A 496 -0.22 21.63 -22.48
N THR A 497 -0.36 22.05 -21.23
CA THR A 497 -0.03 23.42 -20.79
C THR A 497 0.98 23.41 -19.65
N VAL A 498 1.97 24.31 -19.68
CA VAL A 498 2.96 24.39 -18.61
C VAL A 498 2.32 24.94 -17.34
N LEU A 499 2.46 24.21 -16.24
CA LEU A 499 2.07 24.66 -14.91
C LEU A 499 3.28 25.31 -14.21
N PRO A 500 3.32 26.64 -14.05
CA PRO A 500 4.50 27.33 -13.54
C PRO A 500 4.79 26.97 -12.08
N GLN A 501 6.00 26.52 -11.79
CA GLN A 501 6.47 26.23 -10.43
C GLN A 501 7.49 27.26 -9.95
N ALA A 502 7.41 27.62 -8.66
CA ALA A 502 8.39 28.51 -8.04
C ALA A 502 9.68 27.76 -7.64
N ALA A 503 9.55 26.47 -7.32
CA ALA A 503 10.66 25.58 -7.02
C ALA A 503 11.24 24.98 -8.31
N ALA A 504 12.53 24.66 -8.29
CA ALA A 504 13.21 23.97 -9.40
C ALA A 504 14.05 22.82 -8.84
N VAL A 505 14.05 21.69 -9.56
CA VAL A 505 14.96 20.56 -9.32
C VAL A 505 15.81 20.38 -10.57
N THR A 506 17.09 20.07 -10.38
CA THR A 506 18.06 19.85 -11.46
C THR A 506 18.75 18.50 -11.28
N ALA A 507 19.34 17.96 -12.35
CA ALA A 507 20.04 16.67 -12.32
C ALA A 507 19.16 15.53 -11.77
N VAL A 508 17.90 15.53 -12.20
CA VAL A 508 16.92 14.48 -11.88
C VAL A 508 17.30 13.23 -12.67
N ASN A 509 17.53 12.14 -11.95
CA ASN A 509 17.80 10.83 -12.53
C ASN A 509 16.47 10.09 -12.75
N ASP A 510 15.56 10.21 -11.78
CA ASP A 510 14.26 9.54 -11.77
C ASP A 510 13.23 10.32 -10.94
N ALA A 511 11.93 10.13 -11.20
CA ALA A 511 10.86 10.80 -10.47
C ALA A 511 9.57 9.98 -10.35
N ASP A 512 8.98 9.93 -9.17
CA ASP A 512 7.75 9.17 -8.90
C ASP A 512 6.77 10.02 -8.06
N ALA A 513 5.52 9.56 -7.91
CA ALA A 513 4.46 10.30 -7.23
C ALA A 513 3.73 9.46 -6.17
N ALA A 514 3.42 10.06 -5.03
CA ALA A 514 2.62 9.41 -3.98
C ALA A 514 1.96 10.43 -3.09
N ASP A 515 0.88 10.04 -2.43
CA ASP A 515 0.24 10.87 -1.40
C ASP A 515 0.98 10.70 -0.06
N LEU A 516 2.03 11.51 0.14
CA LEU A 516 2.98 11.32 1.23
C LEU A 516 2.40 11.75 2.58
N GLU A 517 1.49 12.72 2.60
CA GLU A 517 0.76 13.14 3.81
C GLU A 517 -0.60 12.46 3.98
N SER A 518 -0.99 11.60 3.04
CA SER A 518 -2.30 10.93 3.02
C SER A 518 -3.46 11.94 3.02
N ASP A 519 -3.30 13.07 2.32
CA ASP A 519 -4.30 14.12 2.18
C ASP A 519 -5.14 14.00 0.90
N GLY A 520 -4.81 13.02 0.07
CA GLY A 520 -5.43 12.71 -1.19
C GLY A 520 -4.87 13.50 -2.37
N ASP A 521 -3.82 14.31 -2.24
CA ASP A 521 -3.04 14.84 -3.37
C ASP A 521 -1.83 13.96 -3.66
N LEU A 522 -1.46 13.81 -4.93
CA LEU A 522 -0.17 13.20 -5.28
C LEU A 522 0.94 14.24 -5.18
N ASP A 523 1.94 13.94 -4.37
CA ASP A 523 3.20 14.64 -4.21
C ASP A 523 4.24 14.11 -5.18
N LEU A 524 5.34 14.85 -5.37
CA LEU A 524 6.41 14.48 -6.30
C LEU A 524 7.72 14.19 -5.57
N ILE A 525 8.35 13.10 -5.96
CA ILE A 525 9.60 12.59 -5.42
C ILE A 525 10.62 12.57 -6.55
N PHE A 526 11.77 13.18 -6.34
CA PHE A 526 12.85 13.25 -7.34
C PHE A 526 14.12 12.59 -6.81
N ALA A 527 14.56 11.54 -7.48
CA ALA A 527 15.91 11.01 -7.37
C ALA A 527 16.87 11.94 -8.14
N THR A 528 17.98 12.32 -7.54
CA THR A 528 18.93 13.27 -8.13
C THR A 528 20.35 12.79 -8.03
N SER A 529 21.23 13.39 -8.83
CA SER A 529 22.68 13.20 -8.74
C SER A 529 23.30 13.65 -7.39
N ALA A 530 22.53 14.24 -6.47
CA ALA A 530 23.02 14.70 -5.16
C ALA A 530 22.27 14.08 -3.96
N GLY A 531 21.23 13.28 -4.18
CA GLY A 531 20.32 12.82 -3.13
C GLY A 531 18.89 12.72 -3.64
N MET A 532 17.93 13.08 -2.79
CA MET A 532 16.50 13.08 -3.09
C MET A 532 15.91 14.48 -2.85
N THR A 533 14.84 14.84 -3.56
CA THR A 533 14.03 16.04 -3.31
C THR A 533 12.56 15.67 -3.29
N LEU A 534 11.80 16.22 -2.34
CA LEU A 534 10.36 15.96 -2.19
C LEU A 534 9.59 17.27 -2.37
N TRP A 535 8.52 17.24 -3.14
CA TRP A 535 7.60 18.36 -3.33
C TRP A 535 6.19 17.94 -2.94
N LYS A 536 5.60 18.62 -1.96
CA LYS A 536 4.20 18.45 -1.61
C LYS A 536 3.30 19.24 -2.55
N ASN A 537 2.16 18.67 -2.90
CA ASN A 537 1.13 19.27 -3.71
C ASN A 537 0.14 20.02 -2.82
N ILE A 538 -0.02 21.32 -3.03
CA ILE A 538 -0.84 22.17 -2.15
C ILE A 538 -2.30 22.23 -2.59
N ASP A 539 -2.51 22.25 -3.91
CA ASP A 539 -3.82 22.51 -4.49
C ASP A 539 -3.98 21.97 -5.92
N GLY A 540 -3.13 21.06 -6.38
CA GLY A 540 -3.09 20.56 -7.75
C GLY A 540 -2.53 21.55 -8.77
N LYS A 541 -2.03 22.71 -8.32
CA LYS A 541 -1.40 23.73 -9.19
C LYS A 541 -0.05 24.20 -8.67
N THR A 542 0.08 24.23 -7.36
CA THR A 542 1.26 24.74 -6.67
C THR A 542 1.94 23.63 -5.90
N PHE A 543 3.24 23.48 -6.13
CA PHE A 543 4.08 22.55 -5.39
C PHE A 543 5.10 23.29 -4.52
N GLU A 544 5.35 22.77 -3.33
CA GLU A 544 6.32 23.30 -2.38
C GLU A 544 7.33 22.22 -1.98
N ALA A 545 8.62 22.57 -1.93
CA ALA A 545 9.64 21.65 -1.45
C ALA A 545 9.47 21.34 0.06
N ILE A 546 9.51 20.07 0.42
CA ILE A 546 9.54 19.62 1.81
C ILE A 546 10.99 19.67 2.28
N THR A 547 11.29 20.61 3.18
CA THR A 547 12.67 20.88 3.66
C THR A 547 12.83 20.76 5.17
N ASP A 548 11.73 20.91 5.91
CA ASP A 548 11.69 20.76 7.36
C ASP A 548 11.18 19.36 7.74
N GLY A 549 11.67 18.80 8.85
CA GLY A 549 11.19 17.50 9.35
C GLY A 549 11.67 16.28 8.56
N VAL A 550 12.63 16.47 7.65
CA VAL A 550 13.14 15.41 6.76
C VAL A 550 14.61 15.12 7.02
N THR A 551 14.99 13.85 6.92
CA THR A 551 16.39 13.42 6.76
C THR A 551 16.48 12.70 5.43
N LEU A 552 17.22 13.27 4.47
CA LEU A 552 17.33 12.76 3.10
C LEU A 552 18.74 12.19 2.83
N PRO A 553 18.89 11.28 1.86
CA PRO A 553 20.21 10.79 1.45
C PRO A 553 21.08 11.92 0.89
N THR A 554 22.39 11.81 1.12
CA THR A 554 23.40 12.82 0.69
C THR A 554 24.36 12.26 -0.37
N TYR A 555 23.92 11.23 -1.07
CA TYR A 555 24.62 10.58 -2.18
C TYR A 555 23.67 10.43 -3.38
N PRO A 556 24.19 10.27 -4.60
CA PRO A 556 23.35 10.16 -5.79
C PRO A 556 22.33 9.02 -5.67
N ILE A 557 21.08 9.27 -6.06
CA ILE A 557 20.05 8.22 -6.18
C ILE A 557 19.76 8.06 -7.68
N ALA A 558 19.93 6.84 -8.20
CA ALA A 558 19.74 6.52 -9.60
C ALA A 558 18.25 6.33 -9.94
N ALA A 559 17.53 5.56 -9.12
CA ALA A 559 16.12 5.26 -9.29
C ALA A 559 15.40 5.18 -7.94
N VAL A 560 14.09 5.39 -7.97
CA VAL A 560 13.20 5.29 -6.82
C VAL A 560 12.00 4.40 -7.13
N SER A 561 11.47 3.74 -6.10
CA SER A 561 10.20 3.01 -6.13
C SER A 561 9.43 3.27 -4.85
N ILE A 562 8.12 3.39 -4.93
CA ILE A 562 7.25 3.74 -3.81
C ILE A 562 6.38 2.56 -3.41
N GLY A 563 6.23 2.33 -2.11
CA GLY A 563 5.39 1.27 -1.54
C GLY A 563 5.19 1.48 -0.05
N ASP A 564 4.13 0.93 0.54
CA ASP A 564 3.97 0.85 2.01
C ASP A 564 4.93 -0.22 2.55
N TRP A 565 6.24 0.08 2.55
CA TRP A 565 7.30 -0.90 2.70
C TRP A 565 7.23 -1.63 4.04
N ASN A 566 6.89 -0.91 5.12
CA ASN A 566 6.73 -1.48 6.45
C ASN A 566 5.30 -1.82 6.86
N ARG A 567 4.32 -1.65 5.97
CA ARG A 567 2.90 -1.97 6.20
C ARG A 567 2.29 -1.17 7.34
N ASP A 568 2.67 0.10 7.43
CA ASP A 568 2.15 1.01 8.43
C ASP A 568 1.12 2.01 7.86
N MET A 569 0.70 1.78 6.62
CA MET A 569 -0.22 2.60 5.81
C MET A 569 0.37 3.95 5.37
N ALA A 570 1.67 4.20 5.56
CA ALA A 570 2.36 5.34 5.01
C ALA A 570 3.21 4.92 3.80
N MET A 571 3.14 5.70 2.72
CA MET A 571 3.91 5.42 1.52
C MET A 571 5.38 5.76 1.75
N ASP A 572 6.25 4.75 1.70
CA ASP A 572 7.70 4.87 1.80
C ASP A 572 8.34 4.94 0.41
N VAL A 573 9.58 5.44 0.34
CA VAL A 573 10.35 5.54 -0.92
C VAL A 573 11.63 4.75 -0.82
N ILE A 574 11.78 3.70 -1.63
CA ILE A 574 13.05 2.99 -1.82
C ILE A 574 13.90 3.77 -2.81
N GLY A 575 15.20 3.89 -2.54
CA GLY A 575 16.17 4.49 -3.47
C GLY A 575 17.45 3.66 -3.60
N VAL A 576 17.90 3.49 -4.84
CA VAL A 576 19.13 2.76 -5.18
C VAL A 576 20.15 3.67 -5.86
N SER A 577 21.43 3.32 -5.78
CA SER A 577 22.54 4.06 -6.38
C SER A 577 23.49 3.13 -7.13
N ALA A 578 24.04 3.62 -8.24
CA ALA A 578 25.04 2.90 -9.02
C ALA A 578 26.32 2.55 -8.22
N ASP A 579 26.63 3.26 -7.13
CA ASP A 579 27.76 2.91 -6.25
C ASP A 579 27.47 1.77 -5.26
N GLY A 580 26.29 1.15 -5.34
CA GLY A 580 25.85 0.06 -4.47
C GLY A 580 25.30 0.52 -3.12
N LYS A 581 25.09 1.83 -2.94
CA LYS A 581 24.31 2.33 -1.79
C LYS A 581 22.83 2.23 -2.08
N ALA A 582 22.06 1.90 -1.05
CA ALA A 582 20.62 1.98 -1.09
C ALA A 582 20.07 2.20 0.31
N GLY A 583 18.83 2.66 0.34
CA GLY A 583 18.08 2.89 1.56
C GLY A 583 16.63 3.20 1.23
N TRP A 584 15.88 3.52 2.25
CA TRP A 584 14.49 3.89 2.13
C TRP A 584 14.19 5.12 2.96
N LEU A 585 13.36 5.97 2.41
CA LEU A 585 12.78 7.11 3.08
C LEU A 585 11.53 6.63 3.78
N GLN A 586 11.65 6.38 5.09
CA GLN A 586 10.51 6.04 5.91
C GLN A 586 9.61 7.27 6.08
N ASN A 587 8.34 7.11 5.74
CA ASN A 587 7.30 8.12 5.89
C ASN A 587 6.64 8.01 7.27
N LEU A 588 6.91 9.00 8.12
CA LEU A 588 6.34 9.07 9.47
C LEU A 588 5.02 9.85 9.50
N LEU A 589 4.43 10.08 8.32
CA LEU A 589 3.32 10.95 7.99
C LEU A 589 3.55 12.41 8.39
N HIS A 590 2.61 13.26 7.97
CA HIS A 590 2.54 14.67 8.35
C HIS A 590 3.81 15.42 7.98
N THR A 591 4.33 15.14 6.77
CA THR A 591 5.56 15.72 6.18
C THR A 591 6.84 15.44 6.98
N ARG A 592 6.88 14.35 7.75
CA ARG A 592 8.08 13.91 8.47
C ARG A 592 8.65 12.66 7.83
N PHE A 593 9.93 12.70 7.50
CA PHE A 593 10.57 11.60 6.80
C PHE A 593 11.96 11.31 7.36
N ARG A 594 12.34 10.03 7.38
CA ARG A 594 13.68 9.62 7.81
C ARG A 594 14.29 8.64 6.83
N TRP A 595 15.40 9.03 6.22
CA TRP A 595 16.23 8.13 5.45
C TRP A 595 16.88 7.08 6.34
N LEU A 596 16.79 5.83 5.92
CA LEU A 596 17.37 4.66 6.54
C LEU A 596 18.26 3.97 5.53
N ASP A 597 19.57 4.06 5.75
CA ASP A 597 20.58 3.38 4.94
C ASP A 597 20.63 1.88 5.21
N GLY A 598 21.26 1.14 4.29
CA GLY A 598 21.68 -0.24 4.52
C GLY A 598 20.80 -1.30 3.85
N LEU A 599 19.96 -0.91 2.89
CA LEU A 599 19.34 -1.88 2.00
C LEU A 599 20.44 -2.60 1.18
N PRO A 600 20.38 -3.93 1.05
CA PRO A 600 21.24 -4.65 0.13
C PRO A 600 21.08 -4.08 -1.28
N CYS A 601 22.17 -3.86 -1.99
CA CYS A 601 22.11 -3.33 -3.35
C CYS A 601 23.35 -3.77 -4.14
N PRO A 602 23.20 -4.40 -5.31
CA PRO A 602 24.30 -4.66 -6.22
C PRO A 602 24.96 -3.35 -6.70
N THR A 603 26.28 -3.37 -6.89
CA THR A 603 26.95 -2.26 -7.58
C THR A 603 26.49 -2.14 -9.02
N GLY A 604 26.33 -0.90 -9.49
CA GLY A 604 25.86 -0.58 -10.83
C GLY A 604 24.34 -0.60 -10.97
N ALA A 605 23.58 -0.54 -9.87
CA ALA A 605 22.12 -0.41 -9.90
C ALA A 605 21.69 0.88 -10.62
N GLU A 606 20.77 0.73 -11.58
CA GLU A 606 20.25 1.82 -12.41
C GLU A 606 18.73 1.94 -12.31
N ASP A 607 18.03 0.85 -11.94
CA ASP A 607 16.57 0.82 -11.82
C ASP A 607 16.13 -0.07 -10.64
N VAL A 608 14.95 0.21 -10.08
CA VAL A 608 14.37 -0.55 -8.95
C VAL A 608 12.84 -0.61 -9.03
N LEU A 609 12.27 -1.77 -8.74
CA LEU A 609 10.83 -1.97 -8.57
C LEU A 609 10.53 -2.68 -7.24
N ILE A 610 9.39 -2.33 -6.64
CA ILE A 610 8.79 -3.06 -5.51
C ILE A 610 7.73 -4.01 -6.06
N ASP A 611 7.77 -5.26 -5.60
CA ASP A 611 6.78 -6.28 -5.99
C ASP A 611 6.64 -7.36 -4.92
N ASP A 612 5.55 -8.13 -4.91
CA ASP A 612 5.44 -9.38 -4.11
C ASP A 612 5.88 -10.56 -4.99
N PHE A 613 7.12 -10.51 -5.49
CA PHE A 613 7.61 -11.39 -6.55
C PHE A 613 7.64 -12.87 -6.12
N ASN A 614 7.90 -13.12 -4.83
CA ASN A 614 7.88 -14.46 -4.25
C ASN A 614 6.51 -14.86 -3.65
N SER A 615 5.52 -13.98 -3.76
CA SER A 615 4.14 -14.12 -3.27
C SER A 615 4.05 -14.46 -1.77
N ASP A 616 5.02 -14.07 -0.96
CA ASP A 616 5.01 -14.29 0.49
C ASP A 616 4.26 -13.21 1.27
N SER A 617 3.63 -12.27 0.55
CA SER A 617 3.00 -11.10 1.10
C SER A 617 3.96 -10.33 1.97
N ARG A 618 5.12 -10.01 1.40
CA ARG A 618 6.01 -8.93 1.81
C ARG A 618 6.53 -8.29 0.54
N TRP A 619 6.96 -7.05 0.66
CA TRP A 619 7.57 -6.37 -0.47
C TRP A 619 8.98 -6.90 -0.72
N ASP A 620 9.22 -7.35 -1.94
CA ASP A 620 10.51 -7.67 -2.51
C ASP A 620 11.03 -6.47 -3.32
N LEU A 621 12.35 -6.44 -3.57
CA LEU A 621 12.98 -5.48 -4.48
C LEU A 621 13.57 -6.20 -5.68
N LEU A 622 13.26 -5.67 -6.85
CA LEU A 622 13.85 -6.06 -8.11
C LEU A 622 14.76 -4.93 -8.57
N ILE A 623 16.04 -5.23 -8.78
CA ILE A 623 17.05 -4.23 -9.14
C ILE A 623 17.71 -4.66 -10.43
N ALA A 624 17.80 -3.75 -11.41
CA ALA A 624 18.60 -3.95 -12.60
C ALA A 624 19.74 -2.93 -12.68
N GLY A 625 20.76 -3.32 -13.41
CA GLY A 625 21.86 -2.44 -13.72
C GLY A 625 22.96 -3.13 -14.52
N SER A 626 24.17 -2.58 -14.43
CA SER A 626 25.33 -3.11 -15.17
C SER A 626 25.73 -4.54 -14.77
N SER A 627 25.29 -5.01 -13.60
CA SER A 627 25.55 -6.36 -13.07
C SER A 627 24.45 -7.37 -13.41
N GLY A 628 23.40 -6.93 -14.12
CA GLY A 628 22.20 -7.70 -14.42
C GLY A 628 21.06 -7.48 -13.42
N THR A 629 20.08 -8.38 -13.45
CA THR A 629 18.84 -8.29 -12.65
C THR A 629 18.96 -9.12 -11.38
N SER A 630 18.57 -8.55 -10.23
CA SER A 630 18.64 -9.19 -8.92
C SER A 630 17.33 -9.02 -8.14
N LEU A 631 17.01 -10.02 -7.31
CA LEU A 631 15.91 -10.03 -6.36
C LEU A 631 16.44 -9.88 -4.93
N ILE A 632 15.80 -9.06 -4.11
CA ILE A 632 15.98 -9.01 -2.67
C ILE A 632 14.63 -9.30 -2.03
N ALA A 633 14.55 -10.45 -1.37
CA ALA A 633 13.34 -10.90 -0.70
C ALA A 633 13.53 -10.87 0.83
N PRO A 634 13.14 -9.78 1.51
CA PRO A 634 13.31 -9.67 2.95
C PRO A 634 12.34 -10.57 3.72
N LYS A 635 12.83 -11.20 4.78
CA LYS A 635 11.98 -11.90 5.77
C LYS A 635 11.23 -10.94 6.68
N ASN A 636 11.75 -9.72 6.81
CA ASN A 636 11.20 -8.64 7.60
C ASN A 636 11.62 -7.32 6.93
N ASN A 637 10.63 -6.48 6.61
CA ASN A 637 10.85 -5.24 5.87
C ASN A 637 11.47 -4.13 6.74
N GLU A 638 11.37 -4.22 8.07
CA GLU A 638 12.02 -3.29 9.01
C GLU A 638 13.44 -3.74 9.39
N LEU A 639 13.63 -5.05 9.62
CA LEU A 639 14.88 -5.66 10.08
C LEU A 639 15.52 -6.44 8.93
N LEU A 640 16.21 -5.71 8.06
CA LEU A 640 16.83 -6.22 6.82
C LEU A 640 18.13 -7.00 7.03
N THR A 641 18.46 -7.38 8.26
CA THR A 641 19.79 -7.89 8.65
C THR A 641 20.17 -9.21 7.99
N ASP A 642 19.19 -9.96 7.48
CA ASP A 642 19.38 -11.27 6.85
C ASP A 642 19.07 -11.27 5.33
N SER A 643 18.80 -10.11 4.74
CA SER A 643 18.45 -10.00 3.31
C SER A 643 19.71 -9.93 2.44
N THR A 644 19.72 -10.67 1.32
CA THR A 644 20.80 -10.62 0.33
C THR A 644 20.23 -10.52 -1.08
N ALA A 645 20.92 -9.82 -1.97
CA ALA A 645 20.58 -9.80 -3.39
C ALA A 645 20.92 -11.16 -4.05
N VAL A 646 19.93 -11.76 -4.71
CA VAL A 646 20.05 -12.98 -5.50
C VAL A 646 20.02 -12.59 -6.98
N SER A 647 21.04 -12.97 -7.75
CA SER A 647 21.05 -12.70 -9.20
C SER A 647 20.03 -13.60 -9.89
N LEU A 648 19.09 -12.97 -10.60
CA LEU A 648 18.13 -13.64 -11.50
C LEU A 648 18.69 -13.74 -12.92
N ALA A 649 19.38 -12.69 -13.37
CA ALA A 649 20.07 -12.65 -14.66
C ALA A 649 21.39 -11.90 -14.54
N THR A 650 22.36 -12.25 -15.38
CA THR A 650 23.70 -11.62 -15.40
C THR A 650 23.91 -10.69 -16.60
N SER A 651 22.96 -10.65 -17.54
CA SER A 651 23.00 -9.75 -18.68
C SER A 651 22.71 -8.32 -18.22
N PRO A 652 23.57 -7.33 -18.52
CA PRO A 652 23.33 -5.93 -18.14
C PRO A 652 21.99 -5.39 -18.68
N GLY A 653 21.20 -4.78 -17.80
CA GLY A 653 19.93 -4.13 -18.13
C GLY A 653 19.80 -2.84 -17.32
N ALA A 654 19.49 -1.73 -17.99
CA ALA A 654 19.41 -0.39 -17.40
C ALA A 654 17.96 0.08 -17.13
N SER A 655 16.97 -0.67 -17.62
CA SER A 655 15.54 -0.41 -17.44
C SER A 655 14.84 -1.72 -17.12
N LEU A 656 14.00 -1.72 -16.09
CA LEU A 656 13.10 -2.80 -15.73
C LEU A 656 11.68 -2.47 -16.20
N HIS A 657 10.97 -3.50 -16.62
CA HIS A 657 9.54 -3.44 -16.90
C HIS A 657 8.86 -4.69 -16.34
N ARG A 658 7.73 -4.51 -15.64
CA ARG A 658 6.94 -5.58 -15.05
C ARG A 658 5.63 -5.74 -15.83
N ALA A 659 5.26 -6.96 -16.16
CA ALA A 659 3.96 -7.29 -16.77
C ALA A 659 3.62 -8.77 -16.49
N ASP A 660 2.34 -9.13 -16.49
CA ASP A 660 1.89 -10.54 -16.56
C ASP A 660 1.73 -10.88 -18.04
N LEU A 661 2.76 -11.43 -18.68
CA LEU A 661 2.76 -11.61 -20.15
C LEU A 661 1.99 -12.85 -20.56
N ASP A 662 1.77 -13.78 -19.63
CA ASP A 662 1.12 -15.06 -19.92
C ASP A 662 -0.19 -15.26 -19.18
N ASN A 663 -0.73 -14.18 -18.60
CA ASN A 663 -2.02 -14.13 -17.92
C ASN A 663 -2.14 -15.22 -16.85
N ASP A 664 -1.08 -15.45 -16.06
CA ASP A 664 -1.05 -16.46 -15.00
C ASP A 664 -1.20 -15.89 -13.58
N GLY A 665 -1.36 -14.57 -13.49
CA GLY A 665 -1.53 -13.80 -12.27
C GLY A 665 -0.22 -13.47 -11.54
N ARG A 666 0.94 -13.77 -12.14
CA ARG A 666 2.26 -13.47 -11.57
C ARG A 666 3.00 -12.43 -12.41
N SER A 667 3.92 -11.74 -11.74
CA SER A 667 4.76 -10.74 -12.38
C SER A 667 5.89 -11.38 -13.18
N ASP A 668 5.94 -11.07 -14.48
CA ASP A 668 7.11 -11.29 -15.32
C ASP A 668 7.94 -10.01 -15.40
N LEU A 669 9.24 -10.19 -15.58
CA LEU A 669 10.23 -9.11 -15.62
C LEU A 669 10.95 -9.08 -16.94
N MET A 670 11.00 -7.89 -17.51
CA MET A 670 11.85 -7.57 -18.65
C MET A 670 12.93 -6.61 -18.21
N SER A 671 14.16 -6.86 -18.65
CA SER A 671 15.24 -5.88 -18.55
C SER A 671 15.77 -5.53 -19.92
N ALA A 672 15.90 -4.24 -20.21
CA ALA A 672 16.51 -3.73 -21.44
C ALA A 672 17.81 -2.99 -21.15
N GLY A 673 18.81 -3.19 -22.01
CA GLY A 673 20.04 -2.42 -21.95
C GLY A 673 20.95 -2.63 -23.15
N PRO A 674 22.20 -2.14 -23.07
CA PRO A 674 23.17 -2.24 -24.16
C PRO A 674 23.50 -3.68 -24.61
N ALA A 675 23.28 -4.65 -23.71
CA ALA A 675 23.49 -6.07 -23.97
C ALA A 675 22.30 -6.75 -24.68
N GLY A 676 21.15 -6.09 -24.74
CA GLY A 676 19.91 -6.59 -25.32
C GLY A 676 18.77 -6.64 -24.32
N LEU A 677 17.81 -7.54 -24.57
CA LEU A 677 16.67 -7.80 -23.71
C LEU A 677 16.90 -9.06 -22.87
N THR A 678 16.28 -9.12 -21.69
CA THR A 678 16.13 -10.33 -20.89
C THR A 678 14.66 -10.45 -20.50
N LEU A 679 14.10 -11.66 -20.61
CA LEU A 679 12.73 -11.97 -20.19
C LEU A 679 12.79 -13.06 -19.11
N LEU A 680 12.25 -12.74 -17.94
CA LEU A 680 12.23 -13.58 -16.76
C LEU A 680 10.78 -13.75 -16.31
N ARG A 681 10.23 -14.95 -16.46
CA ARG A 681 8.85 -15.24 -16.05
C ARG A 681 8.77 -15.58 -14.57
N GLY A 682 7.82 -15.00 -13.84
CA GLY A 682 7.58 -15.30 -12.43
C GLY A 682 6.97 -16.69 -12.23
N THR A 683 7.45 -17.46 -11.26
CA THR A 683 6.94 -18.82 -10.97
C THR A 683 6.31 -18.93 -9.59
N ASN A 684 5.36 -19.87 -9.42
CA ASN A 684 4.65 -20.11 -8.16
C ASN A 684 5.53 -20.51 -6.96
N ASP A 685 6.79 -20.87 -7.21
CA ASP A 685 7.78 -21.12 -6.16
C ASP A 685 8.65 -19.90 -5.83
N GLY A 686 8.25 -18.71 -6.29
CA GLY A 686 8.92 -17.43 -6.05
C GLY A 686 10.28 -17.32 -6.75
N LYS A 687 10.43 -17.99 -7.90
CA LYS A 687 11.62 -17.93 -8.75
C LYS A 687 11.30 -17.26 -10.08
N ALA A 688 12.33 -17.17 -10.92
CA ALA A 688 12.23 -16.69 -12.27
C ALA A 688 12.67 -17.77 -13.27
N GLU A 689 11.87 -18.02 -14.30
CA GLU A 689 12.24 -18.81 -15.47
C GLU A 689 12.80 -17.88 -16.57
N ASP A 690 14.02 -18.15 -17.04
CA ASP A 690 14.61 -17.39 -18.15
C ASP A 690 14.00 -17.81 -19.50
N LEU A 691 13.17 -16.93 -20.05
CA LEU A 691 12.51 -17.07 -21.34
C LEU A 691 13.09 -16.13 -22.41
N THR A 692 14.28 -15.57 -22.19
CA THR A 692 14.94 -14.65 -23.14
C THR A 692 15.07 -15.22 -24.55
N LYS A 693 15.15 -16.55 -24.69
CA LYS A 693 15.17 -17.26 -25.99
C LYS A 693 13.91 -17.07 -26.84
N LEU A 694 12.79 -16.63 -26.24
CA LEU A 694 11.54 -16.33 -26.94
C LEU A 694 11.58 -14.96 -27.62
N LEU A 695 12.54 -14.09 -27.25
CA LEU A 695 12.71 -12.78 -27.85
C LEU A 695 13.61 -12.87 -29.10
N PRO A 696 13.40 -12.01 -30.12
CA PRO A 696 14.29 -11.95 -31.26
C PRO A 696 15.70 -11.51 -30.87
N GLY A 697 16.71 -12.24 -31.35
CA GLY A 697 18.11 -11.90 -31.09
C GLY A 697 18.56 -10.60 -31.76
N GLY A 698 19.50 -9.90 -31.12
CA GLY A 698 20.16 -8.72 -31.70
C GLY A 698 19.43 -7.39 -31.53
N ILE A 699 18.28 -7.38 -30.86
CA ILE A 699 17.59 -6.16 -30.47
C ILE A 699 18.36 -5.51 -29.31
N LYS A 700 18.76 -4.25 -29.48
CA LYS A 700 19.26 -3.39 -28.43
C LYS A 700 18.21 -2.35 -28.12
N ALA A 701 17.66 -2.40 -26.91
CA ALA A 701 16.66 -1.46 -26.45
C ALA A 701 17.15 -0.71 -25.22
N ILE A 702 16.71 0.53 -25.08
CA ILE A 702 16.95 1.36 -23.90
C ILE A 702 15.73 1.43 -23.00
N ARG A 703 14.53 1.12 -23.51
CA ARG A 703 13.25 1.11 -22.78
C ARG A 703 12.33 0.01 -23.30
N VAL A 704 11.47 -0.47 -22.41
CA VAL A 704 10.40 -1.43 -22.68
C VAL A 704 9.11 -0.87 -22.09
N ALA A 705 8.01 -1.01 -22.81
CA ALA A 705 6.64 -0.86 -22.31
C ALA A 705 5.81 -2.05 -22.82
N SER A 706 4.61 -2.25 -22.26
CA SER A 706 3.68 -3.27 -22.73
C SER A 706 2.26 -2.73 -22.83
N SER A 707 1.50 -3.24 -23.79
CA SER A 707 0.06 -2.96 -23.99
C SER A 707 -0.49 -4.00 -24.96
N ASP A 708 -1.77 -4.35 -24.87
CA ASP A 708 -2.42 -5.20 -25.87
C ASP A 708 -2.68 -4.38 -27.15
N MET A 709 -1.75 -4.46 -28.09
CA MET A 709 -1.72 -3.62 -29.29
C MET A 709 -2.63 -4.13 -30.41
N ASP A 710 -2.98 -5.41 -30.41
CA ASP A 710 -3.84 -6.05 -31.41
C ASP A 710 -5.20 -6.52 -30.86
N ASP A 711 -5.47 -6.24 -29.59
CA ASP A 711 -6.73 -6.47 -28.85
C ASP A 711 -7.10 -7.97 -28.77
N ASP A 712 -6.09 -8.81 -28.63
CA ASP A 712 -6.23 -10.27 -28.65
C ASP A 712 -6.27 -10.92 -27.25
N GLY A 713 -5.96 -10.15 -26.20
CA GLY A 713 -5.97 -10.62 -24.82
C GLY A 713 -4.62 -10.73 -24.13
N ASP A 714 -3.51 -10.67 -24.86
CA ASP A 714 -2.18 -10.66 -24.26
C ASP A 714 -1.42 -9.34 -24.46
N LEU A 715 -0.41 -9.14 -23.61
CA LEU A 715 0.38 -7.92 -23.62
C LEU A 715 1.53 -8.05 -24.62
N ASP A 716 1.52 -7.20 -25.64
CA ASP A 716 2.64 -7.00 -26.57
C ASP A 716 3.74 -6.15 -25.94
N LEU A 717 4.95 -6.21 -26.51
CA LEU A 717 6.08 -5.38 -26.09
C LEU A 717 6.32 -4.23 -27.07
N ILE A 718 6.54 -3.05 -26.52
CA ILE A 718 6.95 -1.84 -27.24
C ILE A 718 8.34 -1.45 -26.76
N LEU A 719 9.28 -1.37 -27.70
CA LEU A 719 10.68 -1.13 -27.42
C LEU A 719 11.14 0.20 -28.01
N VAL A 720 11.98 0.92 -27.26
CA VAL A 720 12.79 2.01 -27.81
C VAL A 720 14.19 1.46 -28.08
N SER A 721 14.59 1.39 -29.34
CA SER A 721 15.94 0.94 -29.72
C SER A 721 17.02 1.97 -29.35
N ASP A 722 18.28 1.53 -29.30
CA ASP A 722 19.42 2.41 -29.05
C ASP A 722 19.65 3.50 -30.12
N ASP A 723 19.13 3.30 -31.34
CA ASP A 723 19.06 4.30 -32.40
C ASP A 723 17.80 5.19 -32.35
N GLY A 724 16.99 5.06 -31.30
CA GLY A 724 15.84 5.91 -30.99
C GLY A 724 14.60 5.65 -31.84
N LYS A 725 14.42 4.43 -32.35
CA LYS A 725 13.21 3.99 -33.08
C LYS A 725 12.30 3.19 -32.17
N LEU A 726 11.04 3.10 -32.57
CA LEU A 726 10.08 2.19 -31.95
C LEU A 726 10.09 0.83 -32.66
N GLN A 727 9.99 -0.24 -31.87
CA GLN A 727 9.78 -1.61 -32.36
C GLN A 727 8.68 -2.28 -31.53
N GLN A 728 7.76 -2.98 -32.20
CA GLN A 728 6.76 -3.82 -31.55
C GLN A 728 7.21 -5.28 -31.62
N LEU A 729 7.03 -6.01 -30.53
CA LEU A 729 7.08 -7.46 -30.51
C LEU A 729 5.71 -7.99 -30.09
N THR A 730 5.09 -8.76 -30.98
CA THR A 730 3.80 -9.41 -30.72
C THR A 730 4.02 -10.61 -29.82
N ASN A 731 3.28 -10.66 -28.71
CA ASN A 731 3.22 -11.81 -27.83
C ASN A 731 2.38 -12.90 -28.51
N ASN A 732 2.86 -14.14 -28.46
CA ASN A 732 2.15 -15.24 -29.09
C ASN A 732 1.78 -16.26 -28.01
N GLY A 733 0.49 -16.37 -27.72
CA GLY A 733 -0.05 -17.39 -26.83
C GLY A 733 -0.14 -16.98 -25.37
N GLY A 734 0.17 -15.74 -24.99
CA GLY A 734 -0.13 -15.27 -23.63
C GLY A 734 -1.63 -15.31 -23.32
N ASN A 735 -2.46 -15.18 -24.36
CA ASN A 735 -3.92 -15.31 -24.29
C ASN A 735 -4.42 -16.77 -24.35
N ASP A 736 -3.53 -17.77 -24.37
CA ASP A 736 -3.92 -19.18 -24.20
C ASP A 736 -4.39 -19.44 -22.74
N ASN A 737 -3.95 -18.61 -21.78
CA ASN A 737 -4.54 -18.52 -20.45
C ASN A 737 -5.76 -17.58 -20.43
N GLU A 738 -6.63 -17.78 -19.44
CA GLU A 738 -7.85 -16.98 -19.29
C GLU A 738 -7.53 -15.54 -18.86
N TRP A 739 -8.21 -14.55 -19.44
CA TRP A 739 -8.00 -13.13 -19.14
C TRP A 739 -9.34 -12.38 -19.07
N ALA A 740 -9.33 -11.27 -18.34
CA ALA A 740 -10.43 -10.33 -18.29
C ALA A 740 -9.90 -8.91 -18.28
N GLU A 741 -10.53 -8.03 -19.04
CA GLU A 741 -10.25 -6.61 -18.98
C GLU A 741 -11.12 -5.93 -17.91
N VAL A 742 -10.48 -5.20 -16.99
CA VAL A 742 -11.15 -4.45 -15.94
C VAL A 742 -10.83 -2.97 -16.08
N VAL A 743 -11.88 -2.16 -16.19
CA VAL A 743 -11.80 -0.70 -16.10
C VAL A 743 -12.21 -0.29 -14.70
N VAL A 744 -11.23 0.02 -13.85
CA VAL A 744 -11.50 0.44 -12.47
C VAL A 744 -11.99 1.89 -12.46
N ARG A 745 -13.08 2.17 -11.73
CA ARG A 745 -13.62 3.52 -11.55
C ARG A 745 -13.99 3.78 -10.10
N ALA A 746 -13.79 5.02 -9.66
CA ALA A 746 -14.19 5.46 -8.33
C ALA A 746 -15.72 5.55 -8.25
N VAL A 747 -16.34 4.86 -7.29
CA VAL A 747 -17.78 4.93 -7.06
C VAL A 747 -18.07 5.96 -5.97
N GLY A 748 -18.65 7.10 -6.38
CA GLY A 748 -18.99 8.18 -5.47
C GLY A 748 -20.21 7.86 -4.61
N ASP A 749 -19.97 7.40 -3.38
CA ASP A 749 -20.78 7.61 -2.17
C ASP A 749 -20.19 6.82 -0.97
N ASP A 750 -18.86 6.80 -0.78
CA ASP A 750 -18.26 6.27 0.45
C ASP A 750 -18.01 7.39 1.48
N PRO A 751 -18.78 7.45 2.57
CA PRO A 751 -18.54 8.43 3.65
C PRO A 751 -17.20 8.22 4.37
N GLN A 752 -16.53 7.07 4.21
CA GLN A 752 -15.18 6.81 4.75
C GLN A 752 -14.07 7.38 3.88
N PHE A 753 -14.31 7.52 2.56
CA PHE A 753 -13.33 8.04 1.60
C PHE A 753 -13.98 9.13 0.75
N PRO A 754 -14.22 10.34 1.30
CA PRO A 754 -14.91 11.39 0.56
C PRO A 754 -14.23 11.77 -0.77
N SER A 755 -12.92 11.57 -0.87
CA SER A 755 -12.13 11.79 -2.09
C SER A 755 -12.20 10.62 -3.08
N ASN A 756 -12.52 9.39 -2.64
CA ASN A 756 -12.51 8.17 -3.45
C ASN A 756 -11.25 7.99 -4.34
N ARG A 757 -10.09 8.54 -3.93
CA ARG A 757 -8.82 8.45 -4.67
C ARG A 757 -8.02 7.23 -4.22
N VAL A 758 -7.24 6.70 -5.15
CA VAL A 758 -6.15 5.75 -4.86
C VAL A 758 -4.94 6.60 -4.52
N ASN A 759 -4.37 6.39 -3.33
CA ASN A 759 -3.31 7.23 -2.73
C ASN A 759 -1.90 6.88 -3.25
N MET A 760 -1.82 6.18 -4.38
CA MET A 760 -0.58 5.61 -4.91
C MET A 760 -0.53 5.77 -6.43
N HIS A 761 0.63 6.19 -6.94
CA HIS A 761 1.04 5.86 -8.30
C HIS A 761 1.88 4.57 -8.20
N ALA A 762 1.46 3.51 -8.88
CA ALA A 762 2.23 2.28 -8.97
C ALA A 762 2.91 2.26 -10.34
N ARG A 763 4.23 2.09 -10.36
CA ARG A 763 5.02 1.89 -11.58
C ARG A 763 4.98 0.46 -12.08
#